data_AF-K9VAL8-F1
#
_entry.id   AF-K9VAL8-F1
#
_cell.length_a   1.000
_cell.length_b   1.000
_cell.length_c   1.000
_cell.angle_alpha   90.00
_cell.angle_beta   90.00
_cell.angle_gamma   90.00
#
_symmetry.space_group_name_H-M   'P 1'
#
loop_
_entity.id
_entity.type
_entity.pdbx_description
1 polymer ?
#
loop_
_entity_poly.entity_id
_entity_poly.type
_entity_poly.pdbx_seq_one_letter_code
_entity_poly.pdbx_strand_id
1 'polypeptide(L)'
;MKLLRGVSTNNALNGVSNMSSTIAQFNSQSSLEKRPVRSLVFIDAGVKDYESITAGVLPGQQVVILDRTKNGIEQITSEMEKYASTKGAIDSVHIISHGSSGSLQLGNTALGSDNIEQYKSQLDSWQTSLAPEADIMLYGCDVASGTGANFVDRFSQLTGADVAASTNTTGRDGDWNLEFAKGPIETPLALQPEAMASYQGDLATIAVTNNSDSGPGSLRAAIATAVAGDTITFAPGLASQTITLTSGQLDIPVGKNITIDGAAAPGLTISGNNASRAFFVNANVATATTFAVKNLIITNGKTTDRGGAIGTTDEVNLTVDNVQFNNNVADKGGGAIFGNFNNTLTVTNSKFNGNAATAANDERGAGAIGFLSFKTITVTNSEFTNNKGINGGAINSLQGKLTIDNSRFIGNDTTAASYATGQENPGLRGNGGAIYTDRASNPSEASGTIKITNSVFQNNKGQGEGGAAYLFTGSQDNVILEKTTFQNNEVMALTGSPNGGNPGNGGGVTILSDSTNKGLTIANTTFAGNKANNQGGGLWMRNAPTTITNSTFSGNSTAFAVGDFNKLGGAMTLGAPTTILNTTIADNSAGWVGGGIFADANNVTLKNTILSNNTAANGGNPWGIQQHVTAQYSDLGGNFQWPVINTDTKVTTSVTIADPLLGPLQNLNGALVRPLLIGSPAIDKGIATGAPATDQRGVTRPQDGDSIPGAIVDSGSFELGGSVVPVPTPTPAPTPTPAPTPTPTPTPAPTPTPAPTPTPTPTPAPTPTPAPTPTPTPTPAPTPTPAPTPTPTPTPAPTPTPAPTPAPTPTPAPTPTETPTPTPAPTPTPAPTPTETPTPTPAPTPTPAPTPAPTPTPAPTPTPTPEPTPTPTPTPAPTPTPAPTPAPTPTPAPTPTPAPTPAPTPTPAPTPTPAVDDCLLHSLNAPQLDPATITPNPVQQTINGGEDSDFIMGSVINESINGLAGNDTLYGMGGNDNIDGGADNDSLFGNEGSDFISGGAGNDTIYGGKDNDTLVGADGSDFLRGDLGNDTVAGGVGNDSIFGGKDDDILLGEDGDDYILGNLGNDTINAGNGNDIAFGNEGADLIFGLLGNDTLYGGKENDSLDGGEGNDLLLGGNENDVLCGDIGNDTLYAGKGNDILSGGSGADFLSGDVGDDTLTGGSGNDVFFLNQSVGSDIINDFHKGEDLIGLNSGLSFNQLSITSSNNQTLITVTDTNQLLAKLNGITPGILTASDFTQVTI
;
A
#
# COMPACT_ATOMS: atom_id res chain seq x y z
N MET A 1 30.97 69.02 48.56
CA MET A 1 31.35 69.73 49.82
C MET A 1 31.06 68.83 51.02
N LYS A 2 31.52 69.23 52.22
CA LYS A 2 31.27 68.62 53.55
C LYS A 2 29.78 68.23 53.75
N LEU A 3 29.45 67.04 54.27
CA LEU A 3 29.64 66.49 55.64
C LEU A 3 28.74 67.09 56.73
N LEU A 4 27.81 66.25 57.23
CA LEU A 4 27.60 65.83 58.64
C LEU A 4 27.67 66.87 59.79
N ARG A 5 26.68 66.80 60.72
CA ARG A 5 26.89 66.41 62.16
C ARG A 5 25.60 66.46 63.02
N GLY A 6 25.56 65.65 64.10
CA GLY A 6 24.57 65.70 65.18
C GLY A 6 24.08 64.32 65.70
N VAL A 7 24.89 63.35 66.17
CA VAL A 7 25.87 63.29 67.30
C VAL A 7 25.25 62.96 68.69
N SER A 8 25.92 62.06 69.43
CA SER A 8 25.78 61.69 70.87
C SER A 8 24.73 60.63 71.26
N THR A 9 25.01 59.63 72.14
CA THR A 9 26.30 59.24 72.78
C THR A 9 26.33 57.81 73.35
N ASN A 10 27.50 57.16 73.23
CA ASN A 10 28.12 56.19 74.17
C ASN A 10 27.48 54.77 74.34
N ASN A 11 28.24 53.70 74.63
CA ASN A 11 29.66 53.65 75.05
C ASN A 11 30.43 52.35 74.66
N ALA A 12 31.76 52.40 74.81
CA ALA A 12 32.71 51.29 75.06
C ALA A 12 33.23 50.34 73.94
N LEU A 13 34.37 50.75 73.35
CA LEU A 13 35.68 50.03 73.32
C LEU A 13 35.96 48.76 72.45
N ASN A 14 36.85 48.99 71.48
CA ASN A 14 38.07 48.21 71.11
C ASN A 14 38.02 46.75 70.59
N GLY A 15 38.58 46.55 69.39
CA GLY A 15 39.11 45.27 68.88
C GLY A 15 39.59 45.40 67.43
N VAL A 16 40.75 44.85 67.06
CA VAL A 16 41.32 44.94 65.70
C VAL A 16 41.87 43.59 65.24
N SER A 17 41.80 43.36 63.92
CA SER A 17 42.60 42.45 63.08
C SER A 17 42.02 41.08 62.66
N ASN A 18 42.24 40.82 61.37
CA ASN A 18 42.61 39.57 60.70
C ASN A 18 41.82 38.25 60.84
N MET A 19 41.60 37.66 59.64
CA MET A 19 41.67 36.24 59.29
C MET A 19 40.65 35.25 59.90
N SER A 20 39.89 34.63 58.99
CA SER A 20 39.74 33.17 58.79
C SER A 20 39.29 32.23 59.93
N SER A 21 38.73 31.10 59.51
CA SER A 21 38.35 29.90 60.27
C SER A 21 37.23 29.99 61.32
N THR A 22 36.05 29.55 60.90
CA THR A 22 35.27 28.43 61.48
C THR A 22 35.15 28.33 63.02
N ILE A 23 33.95 28.51 63.57
CA ILE A 23 33.06 27.43 64.04
C ILE A 23 31.69 27.97 64.54
N ALA A 24 30.63 27.31 64.07
CA ALA A 24 29.22 27.24 64.47
C ALA A 24 28.63 28.05 65.68
N GLN A 25 27.50 28.71 65.40
CA GLN A 25 26.19 28.65 66.13
C GLN A 25 26.07 29.26 67.57
N PHE A 26 24.93 29.82 67.99
CA PHE A 26 23.67 30.24 67.32
C PHE A 26 22.95 31.34 68.14
N ASN A 27 21.90 31.92 67.53
CA ASN A 27 20.83 32.77 68.06
C ASN A 27 21.19 34.26 68.27
N SER A 28 20.39 35.22 67.80
CA SER A 28 18.96 35.17 67.43
C SER A 28 18.58 36.10 66.27
N GLN A 29 17.57 35.73 65.47
CA GLN A 29 16.56 36.69 64.99
C GLN A 29 15.30 35.97 64.47
N SER A 30 14.18 36.70 64.45
CA SER A 30 12.90 36.26 63.87
C SER A 30 12.63 37.00 62.56
N SER A 31 12.89 36.34 61.44
CA SER A 31 12.37 36.71 60.12
C SER A 31 11.56 35.53 59.60
N LEU A 32 10.29 35.77 59.27
CA LEU A 32 9.54 34.85 58.42
C LEU A 32 10.12 34.99 57.02
N GLU A 33 11.02 34.09 56.65
CA GLU A 33 11.48 33.97 55.27
C GLU A 33 10.25 33.64 54.40
N LYS A 34 9.96 34.50 53.41
CA LYS A 34 9.03 34.13 52.34
C LYS A 34 9.65 32.87 51.70
N ARG A 35 8.90 31.77 51.66
CA ARG A 35 9.39 30.51 51.05
C ARG A 35 9.84 30.82 49.61
N PRO A 36 10.93 30.20 49.12
CA PRO A 36 11.29 30.32 47.72
C PRO A 36 10.14 29.78 46.87
N VAL A 37 9.67 30.59 45.92
CA VAL A 37 8.57 30.28 45.01
C VAL A 37 8.94 29.04 44.19
N ARG A 38 8.05 28.06 44.14
CA ARG A 38 8.20 26.80 43.42
C ARG A 38 7.54 26.91 42.05
N SER A 39 8.32 27.37 41.08
CA SER A 39 7.95 27.35 39.66
C SER A 39 8.47 26.09 38.97
N LEU A 40 7.58 25.37 38.29
CA LEU A 40 7.90 24.33 37.32
C LEU A 40 7.73 24.87 35.90
N VAL A 41 8.68 24.57 35.02
CA VAL A 41 8.63 24.94 33.59
C VAL A 41 8.74 23.67 32.76
N PHE A 42 7.60 23.19 32.28
CA PHE A 42 7.52 22.11 31.32
C PHE A 42 7.75 22.67 29.92
N ILE A 43 8.67 22.09 29.19
CA ILE A 43 8.97 22.44 27.80
C ILE A 43 8.86 21.17 26.97
N ASP A 44 8.00 21.18 25.96
CA ASP A 44 7.80 20.03 25.09
C ASP A 44 8.96 19.85 24.11
N ALA A 45 9.55 18.64 24.01
CA ALA A 45 10.65 18.38 23.07
C ALA A 45 10.22 18.40 21.59
N GLY A 46 8.91 18.45 21.30
CA GLY A 46 8.37 18.69 19.98
C GLY A 46 8.34 20.17 19.58
N VAL A 47 8.53 21.10 20.52
CA VAL A 47 8.83 22.50 20.24
C VAL A 47 10.25 22.59 19.67
N LYS A 48 10.37 23.02 18.42
CA LYS A 48 11.68 23.16 17.76
C LYS A 48 12.56 24.14 18.54
N ASP A 49 13.85 23.82 18.73
CA ASP A 49 14.80 24.66 19.47
C ASP A 49 14.43 24.83 20.97
N TYR A 50 13.74 23.82 21.53
CA TYR A 50 13.44 23.74 22.97
C TYR A 50 14.72 23.80 23.82
N GLU A 51 15.90 23.39 23.32
CA GLU A 51 17.18 23.54 24.03
C GLU A 51 17.53 25.02 24.28
N SER A 52 17.21 25.92 23.34
CA SER A 52 17.42 27.36 23.50
C SER A 52 16.39 28.00 24.43
N ILE A 53 15.13 27.52 24.41
CA ILE A 53 14.13 27.90 25.43
C ILE A 53 14.60 27.45 26.82
N THR A 54 15.07 26.21 26.94
CA THR A 54 15.59 25.58 28.17
C THR A 54 16.75 26.39 28.75
N ALA A 55 17.71 26.79 27.91
CA ALA A 55 18.81 27.67 28.32
C ALA A 55 18.36 29.10 28.69
N GLY A 56 17.19 29.51 28.21
CA GLY A 56 16.57 30.82 28.43
C GLY A 56 15.74 30.97 29.70
N VAL A 57 15.40 29.87 30.40
CA VAL A 57 14.57 29.91 31.60
C VAL A 57 15.21 30.76 32.71
N LEU A 58 14.41 31.54 33.45
CA LEU A 58 14.90 32.37 34.56
C LEU A 58 15.47 31.51 35.70
N PRO A 59 16.64 31.87 36.27
CA PRO A 59 17.29 31.08 37.32
C PRO A 59 16.45 30.90 38.59
N GLY A 60 16.33 29.65 39.04
CA GLY A 60 15.62 29.28 40.28
C GLY A 60 14.32 28.49 40.05
N GLN A 61 13.85 28.42 38.81
CA GLN A 61 12.74 27.55 38.40
C GLN A 61 13.27 26.14 38.07
N GLN A 62 12.42 25.12 38.17
CA GLN A 62 12.76 23.76 37.78
C GLN A 62 12.26 23.48 36.36
N VAL A 63 13.18 23.18 35.44
CA VAL A 63 12.86 22.85 34.05
C VAL A 63 12.68 21.34 33.88
N VAL A 64 11.65 20.96 33.14
CA VAL A 64 11.28 19.58 32.82
C VAL A 64 11.05 19.51 31.33
N ILE A 65 11.72 18.58 30.65
CA ILE A 65 11.53 18.37 29.20
C ILE A 65 10.55 17.22 29.03
N LEU A 66 9.43 17.46 28.34
CA LEU A 66 8.49 16.40 27.98
C LEU A 66 9.07 15.64 26.78
N ASP A 67 9.13 14.32 26.91
CA ASP A 67 9.51 13.43 25.82
C ASP A 67 8.36 13.37 24.81
N ARG A 68 8.64 13.77 23.56
CA ARG A 68 7.68 13.77 22.44
C ARG A 68 7.11 12.38 22.14
N THR A 69 7.75 11.30 22.62
CA THR A 69 7.34 9.90 22.40
C THR A 69 6.45 9.32 23.51
N LYS A 70 6.01 10.14 24.48
CA LYS A 70 5.22 9.70 25.64
C LYS A 70 4.11 10.69 25.95
N ASN A 71 3.09 10.25 26.69
CA ASN A 71 1.97 11.10 27.07
C ASN A 71 2.46 12.31 27.90
N GLY A 72 2.17 13.53 27.46
CA GLY A 72 2.64 14.74 28.14
C GLY A 72 1.87 15.03 29.43
N ILE A 73 0.59 14.67 29.50
CA ILE A 73 -0.23 14.82 30.71
C ILE A 73 0.29 13.90 31.81
N GLU A 74 0.60 12.64 31.50
CA GLU A 74 1.25 11.72 32.45
C GLU A 74 2.60 12.24 32.94
N GLN A 75 3.44 12.75 32.03
CA GLN A 75 4.76 13.28 32.37
C GLN A 75 4.67 14.50 33.30
N ILE A 76 3.72 15.40 33.06
CA ILE A 76 3.43 16.53 33.96
C ILE A 76 2.89 16.03 35.30
N THR A 77 1.89 15.13 35.29
CA THR A 77 1.27 14.54 36.50
C THR A 77 2.32 13.89 37.39
N SER A 78 3.12 12.98 36.83
CA SER A 78 4.16 12.23 37.55
C SER A 78 5.25 13.15 38.12
N GLU A 79 5.56 14.27 37.47
CA GLU A 79 6.46 15.27 38.07
C GLU A 79 5.77 16.05 39.19
N MET A 80 4.53 16.49 39.03
CA MET A 80 3.79 17.26 40.04
C MET A 80 3.54 16.45 41.33
N GLU A 81 3.22 15.16 41.22
CA GLU A 81 3.01 14.27 42.37
C GLU A 81 4.22 14.14 43.32
N LYS A 82 5.45 14.37 42.82
CA LYS A 82 6.67 14.41 43.64
C LYS A 82 6.61 15.52 44.71
N TYR A 83 5.75 16.52 44.53
CA TYR A 83 5.57 17.66 45.43
C TYR A 83 4.41 17.48 46.41
N ALA A 84 3.34 16.75 46.02
CA ALA A 84 2.19 16.43 46.88
C ALA A 84 2.61 15.83 48.24
N SER A 85 3.61 14.94 48.24
CA SER A 85 4.04 14.23 49.45
C SER A 85 5.02 14.99 50.36
N THR A 86 5.60 16.13 49.92
CA THR A 86 6.82 16.70 50.54
C THR A 86 6.69 18.08 51.21
N LYS A 87 5.46 18.59 51.44
CA LYS A 87 5.16 19.84 52.19
C LYS A 87 5.71 21.15 51.59
N GLY A 88 5.68 21.27 50.28
CA GLY A 88 5.60 22.57 49.62
C GLY A 88 4.87 22.41 48.30
N ALA A 89 3.64 22.94 48.25
CA ALA A 89 2.86 23.00 47.04
C ALA A 89 3.60 23.80 45.94
N ILE A 90 3.24 23.55 44.69
CA ILE A 90 3.74 24.26 43.52
C ILE A 90 3.05 25.62 43.47
N ASP A 91 3.83 26.70 43.45
CA ASP A 91 3.31 28.07 43.43
C ASP A 91 2.99 28.53 41.99
N SER A 92 3.71 28.00 40.99
CA SER A 92 3.41 28.27 39.57
C SER A 92 3.83 27.13 38.64
N VAL A 93 3.10 26.96 37.53
CA VAL A 93 3.43 26.04 36.44
C VAL A 93 3.45 26.80 35.13
N HIS A 94 4.47 26.57 34.31
CA HIS A 94 4.55 27.04 32.94
C HIS A 94 4.60 25.83 32.01
N ILE A 95 3.78 25.85 30.96
CA ILE A 95 3.74 24.80 29.93
C ILE A 95 4.05 25.47 28.59
N ILE A 96 5.17 25.12 27.99
CA ILE A 96 5.64 25.65 26.70
C ILE A 96 5.58 24.54 25.68
N SER A 97 4.68 24.68 24.70
CA SER A 97 4.30 23.60 23.80
C SER A 97 3.80 24.14 22.46
N HIS A 98 3.43 23.24 21.54
CA HIS A 98 2.51 23.61 20.46
C HIS A 98 1.07 23.71 20.98
N GLY A 99 0.18 24.36 20.24
CA GLY A 99 -1.22 24.49 20.58
C GLY A 99 -2.06 25.03 19.43
N SER A 100 -3.38 25.06 19.63
CA SER A 100 -4.35 25.68 18.72
C SER A 100 -5.55 26.23 19.52
N SER A 101 -6.57 26.80 18.85
CA SER A 101 -7.80 27.30 19.49
C SER A 101 -8.48 26.24 20.38
N GLY A 102 -8.21 26.30 21.68
CA GLY A 102 -8.71 25.36 22.67
C GLY A 102 -7.93 24.04 22.75
N SER A 103 -6.65 23.99 22.39
CA SER A 103 -5.79 22.80 22.64
C SER A 103 -4.29 23.09 22.81
N LEU A 104 -3.59 22.11 23.39
CA LEU A 104 -2.14 22.04 23.58
C LEU A 104 -1.64 20.65 23.16
N GLN A 105 -0.53 20.57 22.42
CA GLN A 105 0.16 19.31 22.13
C GLN A 105 1.25 19.07 23.17
N LEU A 106 1.13 18.01 23.97
CA LEU A 106 2.00 17.70 25.11
C LEU A 106 2.49 16.25 24.96
N GLY A 107 3.77 16.09 24.65
CA GLY A 107 4.33 14.81 24.27
C GLY A 107 3.73 14.31 22.96
N ASN A 108 3.24 13.06 22.93
CA ASN A 108 2.40 12.56 21.85
C ASN A 108 0.90 12.87 22.03
N THR A 109 0.47 13.43 23.16
CA THR A 109 -0.94 13.66 23.50
C THR A 109 -1.41 15.08 23.19
N ALA A 110 -2.56 15.23 22.52
CA ALA A 110 -3.27 16.51 22.45
C ALA A 110 -4.25 16.62 23.63
N LEU A 111 -4.16 17.70 24.42
CA LEU A 111 -5.16 18.08 25.42
C LEU A 111 -5.95 19.27 24.88
N GLY A 112 -7.26 19.13 24.71
CA GLY A 112 -8.12 20.17 24.12
C GLY A 112 -9.57 20.17 24.59
N SER A 113 -10.37 21.08 24.02
CA SER A 113 -11.77 21.32 24.36
C SER A 113 -12.62 20.06 24.42
N ASP A 114 -12.36 19.15 23.49
CA ASP A 114 -13.23 18.01 23.17
C ASP A 114 -12.87 16.78 24.01
N ASN A 115 -11.64 16.69 24.54
CA ASN A 115 -11.14 15.56 25.34
C ASN A 115 -10.73 15.91 26.77
N ILE A 116 -10.85 17.17 27.21
CA ILE A 116 -10.44 17.61 28.56
C ILE A 116 -11.14 16.86 29.72
N GLU A 117 -12.34 16.31 29.49
CA GLU A 117 -13.04 15.50 30.50
C GLU A 117 -12.43 14.10 30.67
N GLN A 118 -11.80 13.52 29.64
CA GLN A 118 -11.06 12.25 29.77
C GLN A 118 -9.91 12.41 30.77
N TYR A 119 -9.16 13.52 30.66
CA TYR A 119 -8.04 13.86 31.55
C TYR A 119 -8.46 14.39 32.92
N LYS A 120 -9.75 14.32 33.27
CA LYS A 120 -10.28 14.87 34.53
C LYS A 120 -9.60 14.28 35.77
N SER A 121 -9.30 12.98 35.77
CA SER A 121 -8.67 12.31 36.92
C SER A 121 -7.26 12.89 37.21
N GLN A 122 -6.47 13.07 36.15
CA GLN A 122 -5.13 13.62 36.18
C GLN A 122 -5.16 15.11 36.56
N LEU A 123 -6.06 15.91 35.96
CA LEU A 123 -6.16 17.35 36.23
C LEU A 123 -6.70 17.64 37.65
N ASP A 124 -7.64 16.85 38.16
CA ASP A 124 -8.05 16.89 39.57
C ASP A 124 -6.89 16.49 40.51
N SER A 125 -6.04 15.54 40.10
CA SER A 125 -4.82 15.15 40.84
C SER A 125 -3.83 16.31 40.99
N TRP A 126 -3.66 17.14 39.93
CA TRP A 126 -2.76 18.30 39.96
C TRP A 126 -3.13 19.30 41.07
N GLN A 127 -4.43 19.47 41.35
CA GLN A 127 -4.92 20.33 42.44
C GLN A 127 -4.32 19.95 43.81
N THR A 128 -3.99 18.67 44.03
CA THR A 128 -3.37 18.20 45.29
C THR A 128 -1.89 18.57 45.43
N SER A 129 -1.24 18.93 44.31
CA SER A 129 0.17 19.33 44.22
C SER A 129 0.35 20.85 44.13
N LEU A 130 -0.67 21.57 43.64
CA LEU A 130 -0.72 23.02 43.47
C LEU A 130 -1.01 23.77 44.78
N ALA A 131 -0.63 25.03 44.86
CA ALA A 131 -0.99 25.92 45.96
C ALA A 131 -2.44 26.46 45.78
N PRO A 132 -3.13 26.90 46.86
CA PRO A 132 -4.50 27.43 46.75
C PRO A 132 -4.65 28.76 45.99
N GLU A 133 -3.53 29.35 45.58
CA GLU A 133 -3.38 30.62 44.85
C GLU A 133 -2.25 30.41 43.81
N ALA A 134 -2.28 29.28 43.08
CA ALA A 134 -1.26 28.90 42.10
C ALA A 134 -1.66 29.30 40.67
N ASP A 135 -0.68 29.78 39.90
CA ASP A 135 -0.83 30.10 38.49
C ASP A 135 -0.46 28.93 37.57
N ILE A 136 -1.20 28.72 36.49
CA ILE A 136 -0.76 27.92 35.33
C ILE A 136 -0.70 28.80 34.08
N MET A 137 0.44 28.77 33.38
CA MET A 137 0.78 29.66 32.28
C MET A 137 0.97 28.84 30.98
N LEU A 138 0.03 28.95 30.04
CA LEU A 138 -0.07 28.08 28.86
C LEU A 138 0.44 28.78 27.58
N TYR A 139 1.69 28.48 27.22
CA TYR A 139 2.42 29.05 26.08
C TYR A 139 2.32 28.13 24.85
N GLY A 140 1.11 27.93 24.33
CA GLY A 140 0.86 27.36 23.00
C GLY A 140 0.47 28.43 21.98
N CYS A 141 0.16 28.07 20.74
CA CYS A 141 -0.41 29.01 19.78
C CYS A 141 -1.93 29.11 19.95
N ASP A 142 -2.46 30.32 20.02
CA ASP A 142 -3.89 30.63 19.90
C ASP A 142 -4.83 29.94 20.92
N VAL A 143 -4.28 29.47 22.05
CA VAL A 143 -4.89 28.51 23.00
C VAL A 143 -6.26 28.96 23.54
N ALA A 144 -6.40 30.24 23.87
CA ALA A 144 -7.63 30.86 24.36
C ALA A 144 -8.39 31.67 23.28
N SER A 145 -7.95 31.58 22.02
CA SER A 145 -8.59 32.28 20.91
C SER A 145 -9.97 31.69 20.61
N GLY A 146 -10.90 32.52 20.12
CA GLY A 146 -12.25 32.08 19.74
C GLY A 146 -13.01 31.33 20.85
N THR A 147 -13.32 30.06 20.59
CA THR A 147 -13.97 29.14 21.55
C THR A 147 -13.00 28.54 22.57
N GLY A 148 -11.69 28.60 22.35
CA GLY A 148 -10.66 28.09 23.26
C GLY A 148 -10.64 28.74 24.64
N ALA A 149 -11.24 29.92 24.79
CA ALA A 149 -11.55 30.51 26.09
C ALA A 149 -12.36 29.55 26.99
N ASN A 150 -13.24 28.71 26.43
CA ASN A 150 -14.02 27.71 27.18
C ASN A 150 -13.12 26.58 27.71
N PHE A 151 -12.14 26.13 26.92
CA PHE A 151 -11.14 25.13 27.33
C PHE A 151 -10.33 25.64 28.52
N VAL A 152 -9.83 26.87 28.47
CA VAL A 152 -9.08 27.48 29.58
C VAL A 152 -9.98 27.69 30.81
N ASP A 153 -11.23 28.11 30.61
CA ASP A 153 -12.25 28.20 31.66
C ASP A 153 -12.51 26.85 32.35
N ARG A 154 -12.45 25.72 31.61
CA ARG A 154 -12.65 24.37 32.14
C ARG A 154 -11.39 23.79 32.78
N PHE A 155 -10.23 24.01 32.17
CA PHE A 155 -8.92 23.61 32.69
C PHE A 155 -8.63 24.25 34.06
N SER A 156 -8.98 25.54 34.24
CA SER A 156 -8.95 26.21 35.55
C SER A 156 -9.89 25.55 36.58
N GLN A 157 -11.09 25.11 36.18
CA GLN A 157 -12.03 24.43 37.10
C GLN A 157 -11.52 23.06 37.58
N LEU A 158 -10.85 22.29 36.72
CA LEU A 158 -10.35 20.95 37.05
C LEU A 158 -9.07 21.04 37.89
N THR A 159 -8.07 21.80 37.43
CA THR A 159 -6.81 22.00 38.18
C THR A 159 -6.99 22.81 39.47
N GLY A 160 -8.08 23.60 39.58
CA GLY A 160 -8.33 24.51 40.70
C GLY A 160 -7.39 25.71 40.76
N ALA A 161 -6.63 25.96 39.69
CA ALA A 161 -5.66 27.04 39.57
C ALA A 161 -6.23 28.26 38.84
N ASP A 162 -5.58 29.40 39.03
CA ASP A 162 -5.75 30.57 38.18
C ASP A 162 -4.90 30.35 36.90
N VAL A 163 -5.46 30.59 35.71
CA VAL A 163 -4.84 30.14 34.44
C VAL A 163 -4.72 31.27 33.42
N ALA A 164 -3.52 31.47 32.88
CA ALA A 164 -3.24 32.38 31.77
C ALA A 164 -2.95 31.60 30.48
N ALA A 165 -3.41 32.12 29.35
CA ALA A 165 -3.21 31.51 28.03
C ALA A 165 -3.12 32.56 26.90
N SER A 166 -2.45 32.19 25.81
CA SER A 166 -2.30 33.00 24.61
C SER A 166 -3.60 33.10 23.83
N THR A 167 -3.85 34.25 23.19
CA THR A 167 -4.97 34.46 22.24
C THR A 167 -4.50 34.61 20.79
N ASN A 168 -3.18 34.53 20.59
CA ASN A 168 -2.49 34.58 19.31
C ASN A 168 -1.30 33.59 19.31
N THR A 169 -0.54 33.55 18.22
CA THR A 169 0.62 32.68 18.03
C THR A 169 1.76 33.00 19.01
N THR A 170 2.15 32.05 19.88
CA THR A 170 3.27 32.27 20.80
C THR A 170 4.62 32.13 20.08
N GLY A 171 5.57 33.01 20.40
CA GLY A 171 6.96 32.92 19.98
C GLY A 171 7.38 33.98 18.96
N ARG A 172 7.86 33.53 17.81
CA ARG A 172 8.58 34.39 16.85
C ARG A 172 7.65 35.28 16.01
N ASP A 173 6.54 34.72 15.52
CA ASP A 173 5.66 35.39 14.55
C ASP A 173 4.38 35.96 15.19
N GLY A 174 4.27 35.88 16.52
CA GLY A 174 3.37 36.68 17.38
C GLY A 174 4.14 37.29 18.54
N ASP A 175 3.81 36.98 19.80
CA ASP A 175 4.64 37.37 20.96
C ASP A 175 4.67 36.34 22.12
N TRP A 176 4.93 36.76 23.36
CA TRP A 176 5.04 35.88 24.56
C TRP A 176 4.11 36.32 25.71
N ASN A 177 3.14 37.19 25.43
CA ASN A 177 2.08 37.55 26.36
C ASN A 177 1.04 36.43 26.43
N LEU A 178 0.26 36.43 27.51
CA LEU A 178 -0.91 35.57 27.69
C LEU A 178 -2.09 36.51 27.95
N GLU A 179 -2.86 36.85 26.91
CA GLU A 179 -3.88 37.91 27.00
C GLU A 179 -5.19 37.44 27.63
N PHE A 180 -5.44 36.13 27.64
CA PHE A 180 -6.56 35.55 28.37
C PHE A 180 -6.12 35.09 29.75
N ALA A 181 -6.92 35.41 30.75
CA ALA A 181 -6.68 35.02 32.13
C ALA A 181 -7.99 34.64 32.83
N LYS A 182 -8.00 33.44 33.42
CA LYS A 182 -9.04 32.95 34.31
C LYS A 182 -8.51 32.98 35.74
N GLY A 183 -8.67 34.13 36.39
CA GLY A 183 -8.16 34.37 37.75
C GLY A 183 -7.22 35.58 37.86
N PRO A 184 -6.83 35.97 39.09
CA PRO A 184 -5.80 36.97 39.34
C PRO A 184 -4.38 36.40 39.12
N ILE A 185 -3.83 36.58 37.93
CA ILE A 185 -2.49 36.06 37.61
C ILE A 185 -1.38 36.87 38.27
N GLU A 186 -0.52 36.22 39.07
CA GLU A 186 0.55 36.87 39.85
C GLU A 186 1.98 36.50 39.38
N THR A 187 2.11 35.44 38.60
CA THR A 187 3.37 34.84 38.13
C THR A 187 4.02 35.60 36.97
N PRO A 188 5.34 35.89 37.03
CA PRO A 188 6.09 36.49 35.92
C PRO A 188 6.40 35.47 34.81
N LEU A 189 6.66 35.93 33.59
CA LEU A 189 7.09 35.09 32.46
C LEU A 189 8.29 34.19 32.82
N ALA A 190 8.28 32.94 32.37
CA ALA A 190 9.32 31.95 32.70
C ALA A 190 10.70 32.25 32.10
N LEU A 191 10.78 33.08 31.05
CA LEU A 191 11.95 33.18 30.18
C LEU A 191 12.67 34.54 30.28
N GLN A 192 13.97 34.54 29.99
CA GLN A 192 14.75 35.76 29.80
C GLN A 192 14.30 36.49 28.52
N PRO A 193 14.21 37.84 28.52
CA PRO A 193 13.86 38.62 27.33
C PRO A 193 14.74 38.33 26.12
N GLU A 194 16.03 38.09 26.36
CA GLU A 194 17.01 37.72 25.34
C GLU A 194 16.68 36.37 24.67
N ALA A 195 16.15 35.40 25.41
CA ALA A 195 15.76 34.09 24.89
C ALA A 195 14.45 34.16 24.10
N MET A 196 13.45 34.87 24.65
CA MET A 196 12.19 35.15 23.95
C MET A 196 12.41 35.88 22.62
N ALA A 197 13.39 36.78 22.56
CA ALA A 197 13.78 37.50 21.35
C ALA A 197 14.73 36.73 20.41
N SER A 198 15.38 35.66 20.87
CA SER A 198 16.27 34.84 20.04
C SER A 198 15.60 33.60 19.45
N TYR A 199 14.51 33.12 20.04
CA TYR A 199 13.84 31.87 19.70
C TYR A 199 13.46 31.74 18.20
N GLN A 200 13.77 30.60 17.58
CA GLN A 200 13.56 30.33 16.16
C GLN A 200 12.61 29.14 15.91
N GLY A 201 11.48 29.12 16.61
CA GLY A 201 10.43 28.11 16.48
C GLY A 201 9.97 27.86 15.03
N ASP A 202 9.59 26.61 14.80
CA ASP A 202 9.29 25.92 13.53
C ASP A 202 10.23 26.10 12.33
N LEU A 203 10.36 25.00 11.59
CA LEU A 203 10.96 25.02 10.25
C LEU A 203 9.91 25.66 9.35
N ALA A 204 10.31 26.68 8.61
CA ALA A 204 9.35 27.61 8.05
C ALA A 204 8.46 26.89 7.03
N THR A 205 7.15 26.86 7.29
CA THR A 205 6.15 26.46 6.30
C THR A 205 6.00 27.61 5.32
N ILE A 206 6.85 27.62 4.28
CA ILE A 206 6.93 28.75 3.34
C ILE A 206 5.85 28.57 2.28
N ALA A 207 4.68 29.15 2.56
CA ALA A 207 3.55 29.15 1.65
C ALA A 207 3.85 29.92 0.35
N VAL A 208 3.76 29.23 -0.79
CA VAL A 208 3.69 29.83 -2.12
C VAL A 208 2.29 30.42 -2.31
N THR A 209 2.21 31.71 -2.56
CA THR A 209 0.94 32.47 -2.56
C THR A 209 0.45 32.86 -3.95
N ASN A 210 1.25 32.67 -4.99
CA ASN A 210 0.82 32.92 -6.37
C ASN A 210 1.54 32.00 -7.38
N ASN A 211 0.94 31.83 -8.56
CA ASN A 211 1.39 30.93 -9.61
C ASN A 211 2.56 31.46 -10.47
N SER A 212 3.14 32.62 -10.12
CA SER A 212 4.24 33.21 -10.89
C SER A 212 5.51 32.37 -10.80
N ASP A 213 6.28 32.35 -11.89
CA ASP A 213 7.59 31.68 -11.99
C ASP A 213 8.71 32.38 -11.19
N SER A 214 8.56 33.67 -10.91
CA SER A 214 9.52 34.46 -10.12
C SER A 214 8.87 35.67 -9.47
N GLY A 215 9.58 36.32 -8.55
CA GLY A 215 9.07 37.44 -7.75
C GLY A 215 8.47 37.00 -6.40
N PRO A 216 8.04 37.95 -5.54
CA PRO A 216 7.52 37.64 -4.21
C PRO A 216 6.34 36.65 -4.24
N GLY A 217 6.33 35.69 -3.31
CA GLY A 217 5.29 34.67 -3.19
C GLY A 217 5.31 33.56 -4.23
N SER A 218 6.27 33.56 -5.18
CA SER A 218 6.50 32.44 -6.11
C SER A 218 7.23 31.26 -5.46
N LEU A 219 7.07 30.06 -6.02
CA LEU A 219 7.85 28.88 -5.64
C LEU A 219 9.37 29.11 -5.73
N ARG A 220 9.82 29.87 -6.74
CA ARG A 220 11.23 30.23 -6.89
C ARG A 220 11.74 31.15 -5.77
N ALA A 221 10.89 32.05 -5.28
CA ALA A 221 11.22 32.87 -4.10
C ALA A 221 11.23 32.02 -2.82
N ALA A 222 10.27 31.12 -2.64
CA ALA A 222 10.21 30.20 -1.51
C ALA A 222 11.46 29.30 -1.42
N ILE A 223 11.87 28.68 -2.54
CA ILE A 223 13.10 27.87 -2.63
C ILE A 223 14.35 28.73 -2.35
N ALA A 224 14.35 30.02 -2.72
CA ALA A 224 15.46 30.91 -2.42
C ALA A 224 15.57 31.20 -0.91
N THR A 225 14.45 31.48 -0.23
CA THR A 225 14.40 31.81 1.21
C THR A 225 14.55 30.61 2.13
N ALA A 226 14.11 29.42 1.70
CA ALA A 226 14.10 28.20 2.53
C ALA A 226 15.48 27.83 3.07
N VAL A 227 15.57 27.42 4.33
CA VAL A 227 16.76 26.81 4.96
C VAL A 227 16.61 25.29 5.01
N ALA A 228 17.67 24.59 5.44
CA ALA A 228 17.62 23.14 5.57
C ALA A 228 16.64 22.71 6.69
N GLY A 229 15.67 21.87 6.33
CA GLY A 229 14.55 21.41 7.15
C GLY A 229 13.20 22.01 6.75
N ASP A 230 13.17 23.14 6.06
CA ASP A 230 11.91 23.83 5.71
C ASP A 230 11.04 23.00 4.75
N THR A 231 9.72 23.15 4.90
CA THR A 231 8.71 22.60 3.98
C THR A 231 8.04 23.74 3.23
N ILE A 232 8.00 23.63 1.90
CA ILE A 232 7.35 24.59 1.02
C ILE A 232 5.98 24.05 0.65
N THR A 233 4.93 24.73 1.10
CA THR A 233 3.53 24.43 0.80
C THR A 233 2.95 25.45 -0.17
N PHE A 234 1.70 25.26 -0.60
CA PHE A 234 1.02 26.14 -1.55
C PHE A 234 -0.31 26.59 -0.96
N ALA A 235 -0.66 27.86 -1.14
CA ALA A 235 -1.94 28.40 -0.67
C ALA A 235 -3.12 27.71 -1.40
N PRO A 236 -4.23 27.33 -0.73
CA PRO A 236 -5.32 26.56 -1.34
C PRO A 236 -5.94 27.16 -2.60
N GLY A 237 -5.90 28.49 -2.76
CA GLY A 237 -6.30 29.16 -4.00
C GLY A 237 -5.48 28.77 -5.25
N LEU A 238 -4.37 28.02 -5.09
CA LEU A 238 -3.56 27.46 -6.19
C LEU A 238 -3.98 26.05 -6.61
N ALA A 239 -4.98 25.44 -5.98
CA ALA A 239 -5.50 24.13 -6.40
C ALA A 239 -5.85 24.12 -7.90
N SER A 240 -5.48 23.03 -8.59
CA SER A 240 -5.62 22.85 -10.04
C SER A 240 -5.00 23.94 -10.95
N GLN A 241 -4.16 24.84 -10.42
CA GLN A 241 -3.45 25.84 -11.24
C GLN A 241 -2.15 25.29 -11.85
N THR A 242 -1.49 26.09 -12.70
CA THR A 242 -0.18 25.74 -13.27
C THR A 242 0.87 26.84 -13.04
N ILE A 243 1.92 26.51 -12.28
CA ILE A 243 3.16 27.29 -12.22
C ILE A 243 3.96 26.98 -13.49
N THR A 244 3.97 27.92 -14.44
CA THR A 244 4.64 27.76 -15.74
C THR A 244 6.03 28.36 -15.71
N LEU A 245 7.07 27.54 -15.75
CA LEU A 245 8.46 28.01 -15.70
C LEU A 245 8.85 28.73 -17.00
N THR A 246 9.43 29.91 -16.87
CA THR A 246 9.90 30.77 -17.98
C THR A 246 11.34 31.25 -17.79
N SER A 247 11.82 31.26 -16.54
CA SER A 247 13.14 31.69 -16.08
C SER A 247 14.15 30.54 -15.98
N GLY A 248 13.84 29.38 -16.57
CA GLY A 248 14.61 28.14 -16.44
C GLY A 248 14.19 27.27 -15.25
N GLN A 249 14.99 26.25 -14.95
CA GLN A 249 14.72 25.26 -13.90
C GLN A 249 14.70 25.87 -12.48
N LEU A 250 14.15 25.12 -11.53
CA LEU A 250 14.24 25.39 -10.09
C LEU A 250 15.46 24.66 -9.51
N ASP A 251 16.53 25.39 -9.25
CA ASP A 251 17.76 24.83 -8.64
C ASP A 251 17.61 24.69 -7.12
N ILE A 252 17.81 23.47 -6.62
CA ILE A 252 17.96 23.19 -5.18
C ILE A 252 19.46 23.17 -4.86
N PRO A 253 19.98 24.08 -4.01
CA PRO A 253 21.41 24.15 -3.70
C PRO A 253 21.92 22.98 -2.83
N VAL A 254 23.24 22.78 -2.88
CA VAL A 254 23.99 21.84 -2.01
C VAL A 254 23.60 22.00 -0.54
N GLY A 255 23.19 20.91 0.10
CA GLY A 255 22.81 20.86 1.51
C GLY A 255 21.50 21.57 1.86
N LYS A 256 20.77 22.13 0.89
CA LYS A 256 19.41 22.65 1.13
C LYS A 256 18.42 21.49 1.17
N ASN A 257 18.41 20.80 2.31
CA ASN A 257 17.48 19.69 2.55
C ASN A 257 16.08 20.25 2.75
N ILE A 258 15.16 20.06 1.81
CA ILE A 258 13.79 20.62 1.90
C ILE A 258 12.74 19.68 1.30
N THR A 259 11.51 19.85 1.77
CA THR A 259 10.30 19.22 1.21
C THR A 259 9.51 20.27 0.41
N ILE A 260 8.91 19.85 -0.71
CA ILE A 260 7.93 20.65 -1.45
C ILE A 260 6.65 19.82 -1.54
N ASP A 261 5.56 20.30 -0.93
CA ASP A 261 4.33 19.53 -0.75
C ASP A 261 3.09 20.26 -1.29
N GLY A 262 2.42 19.65 -2.27
CA GLY A 262 1.19 20.16 -2.89
C GLY A 262 -0.11 19.83 -2.16
N ALA A 263 -0.11 19.13 -1.02
CA ALA A 263 -1.33 18.66 -0.34
C ALA A 263 -2.37 19.78 -0.12
N ALA A 264 -1.93 20.95 0.31
CA ALA A 264 -2.78 22.11 0.56
C ALA A 264 -3.35 22.77 -0.73
N ALA A 265 -2.92 22.34 -1.93
CA ALA A 265 -3.41 22.83 -3.22
C ALA A 265 -3.60 21.67 -4.23
N PRO A 266 -4.62 20.80 -4.04
CA PRO A 266 -4.81 19.59 -4.86
C PRO A 266 -4.82 19.84 -6.37
N GLY A 267 -4.16 18.95 -7.13
CA GLY A 267 -4.03 19.06 -8.59
C GLY A 267 -3.08 20.16 -9.09
N LEU A 268 -2.39 20.88 -8.20
CA LEU A 268 -1.41 21.90 -8.59
C LEU A 268 -0.32 21.31 -9.50
N THR A 269 -0.10 21.99 -10.62
CA THR A 269 0.85 21.61 -11.66
C THR A 269 2.07 22.53 -11.69
N ILE A 270 3.26 21.96 -11.77
CA ILE A 270 4.52 22.65 -12.06
C ILE A 270 4.94 22.26 -13.47
N SER A 271 5.00 23.21 -14.41
CA SER A 271 5.34 22.91 -15.80
C SER A 271 6.64 23.55 -16.27
N GLY A 272 7.54 22.73 -16.82
CA GLY A 272 8.75 23.19 -17.52
C GLY A 272 8.50 23.75 -18.92
N ASN A 273 7.23 23.91 -19.33
CA ASN A 273 6.80 24.67 -20.50
C ASN A 273 7.44 24.22 -21.84
N ASN A 274 7.80 22.95 -21.95
CA ASN A 274 8.58 22.39 -23.08
C ASN A 274 9.91 23.12 -23.36
N ALA A 275 10.44 23.87 -22.37
CA ALA A 275 11.56 24.80 -22.53
C ALA A 275 12.67 24.61 -21.49
N SER A 276 12.34 24.13 -20.28
CA SER A 276 13.32 23.85 -19.23
C SER A 276 12.96 22.62 -18.40
N ARG A 277 13.97 22.06 -17.72
CA ARG A 277 13.78 21.09 -16.63
C ARG A 277 12.92 21.72 -15.52
N ALA A 278 12.16 20.93 -14.77
CA ALA A 278 11.41 21.45 -13.61
C ALA A 278 12.33 21.73 -12.41
N PHE A 279 13.02 20.72 -11.89
CA PHE A 279 13.91 20.80 -10.72
C PHE A 279 15.31 20.27 -11.01
N PHE A 280 16.34 20.89 -10.42
CA PHE A 280 17.69 20.35 -10.44
C PHE A 280 18.31 20.35 -9.04
N VAL A 281 18.60 19.15 -8.51
CA VAL A 281 19.09 18.97 -7.14
C VAL A 281 20.60 18.87 -7.13
N ASN A 282 21.24 19.84 -6.49
CA ASN A 282 22.69 19.91 -6.35
C ASN A 282 23.11 19.37 -4.97
N ALA A 283 24.20 18.62 -4.93
CA ALA A 283 24.84 18.00 -3.78
C ALA A 283 26.33 17.76 -4.13
N ASN A 284 27.15 17.30 -3.17
CA ASN A 284 28.50 16.79 -3.46
C ASN A 284 29.01 15.83 -2.37
N VAL A 285 30.16 15.20 -2.64
CA VAL A 285 30.84 14.21 -1.76
C VAL A 285 31.17 14.67 -0.33
N ALA A 286 31.11 15.96 -0.02
CA ALA A 286 31.28 16.51 1.33
C ALA A 286 29.97 17.04 1.94
N THR A 287 28.88 17.15 1.17
CA THR A 287 27.57 17.63 1.62
C THR A 287 26.49 17.06 0.70
N ALA A 288 25.88 15.97 1.14
CA ALA A 288 24.70 15.38 0.50
C ALA A 288 23.50 16.32 0.60
N THR A 289 22.52 16.16 -0.29
CA THR A 289 21.24 16.88 -0.25
C THR A 289 20.08 15.90 -0.21
N THR A 290 19.16 16.07 0.74
CA THR A 290 17.91 15.30 0.83
C THR A 290 16.76 16.16 0.32
N PHE A 291 16.09 15.72 -0.74
CA PHE A 291 15.01 16.47 -1.39
C PHE A 291 13.76 15.60 -1.50
N ALA A 292 12.62 16.14 -1.05
CA ALA A 292 11.32 15.47 -1.15
C ALA A 292 10.34 16.31 -1.97
N VAL A 293 9.60 15.65 -2.86
CA VAL A 293 8.48 16.25 -3.59
C VAL A 293 7.24 15.40 -3.34
N LYS A 294 6.14 16.04 -2.91
CA LYS A 294 4.88 15.38 -2.57
C LYS A 294 3.67 16.02 -3.26
N ASN A 295 2.63 15.22 -3.50
CA ASN A 295 1.26 15.67 -3.81
C ASN A 295 1.15 16.68 -4.98
N LEU A 296 1.91 16.46 -6.07
CA LEU A 296 2.09 17.43 -7.16
C LEU A 296 2.03 16.81 -8.55
N ILE A 297 1.68 17.60 -9.56
CA ILE A 297 1.82 17.24 -10.98
C ILE A 297 3.04 17.97 -11.54
N ILE A 298 3.98 17.25 -12.15
CA ILE A 298 5.15 17.83 -12.86
C ILE A 298 5.07 17.45 -14.34
N THR A 299 4.95 18.46 -15.21
CA THR A 299 4.60 18.22 -16.62
C THR A 299 5.36 19.06 -17.64
N ASN A 300 5.59 18.50 -18.84
CA ASN A 300 6.27 19.17 -19.95
C ASN A 300 7.67 19.73 -19.59
N GLY A 301 8.34 19.16 -18.59
CA GLY A 301 9.74 19.45 -18.30
C GLY A 301 10.62 19.00 -19.46
N LYS A 302 11.56 19.85 -19.92
CA LYS A 302 12.42 19.55 -21.07
C LYS A 302 13.87 19.91 -20.86
N THR A 303 14.77 18.98 -21.15
CA THR A 303 16.23 19.22 -21.15
C THR A 303 16.95 18.51 -22.30
N THR A 304 18.02 19.12 -22.81
CA THR A 304 18.98 18.50 -23.74
C THR A 304 20.03 17.63 -23.03
N ASP A 305 19.82 17.38 -21.73
CA ASP A 305 20.65 16.58 -20.86
C ASP A 305 19.82 15.46 -20.20
N ARG A 306 19.95 15.18 -18.89
CA ARG A 306 19.21 14.11 -18.20
C ARG A 306 18.20 14.66 -17.18
N GLY A 307 17.11 13.94 -16.90
CA GLY A 307 16.10 14.36 -15.92
C GLY A 307 15.26 15.51 -16.46
N GLY A 308 14.14 15.22 -17.12
CA GLY A 308 13.27 16.24 -17.73
C GLY A 308 12.38 16.95 -16.72
N ALA A 309 11.84 16.21 -15.75
CA ALA A 309 11.27 16.77 -14.54
C ALA A 309 12.36 17.07 -13.50
N ILE A 310 13.02 16.03 -12.98
CA ILE A 310 14.00 16.13 -11.89
C ILE A 310 15.35 15.60 -12.36
N GLY A 311 16.38 16.45 -12.37
CA GLY A 311 17.78 16.05 -12.55
C GLY A 311 18.55 16.18 -11.23
N THR A 312 19.61 15.39 -11.07
CA THR A 312 20.42 15.39 -9.83
C THR A 312 21.92 15.36 -10.13
N THR A 313 22.72 15.88 -9.21
CA THR A 313 24.16 15.60 -9.10
C THR A 313 24.41 14.37 -8.21
N ASP A 314 25.66 14.12 -7.83
CA ASP A 314 26.05 13.02 -6.93
C ASP A 314 25.70 13.31 -5.46
N GLU A 315 25.44 12.26 -4.67
CA GLU A 315 25.04 12.28 -3.24
C GLU A 315 23.70 12.98 -2.94
N VAL A 316 22.68 12.74 -3.76
CA VAL A 316 21.28 13.16 -3.50
C VAL A 316 20.46 12.00 -2.92
N ASN A 317 19.71 12.25 -1.84
CA ASN A 317 18.61 11.37 -1.43
C ASN A 317 17.29 11.97 -1.92
N LEU A 318 16.60 11.28 -2.83
CA LEU A 318 15.39 11.78 -3.48
C LEU A 318 14.16 10.97 -3.04
N THR A 319 13.15 11.66 -2.48
CA THR A 319 11.84 11.07 -2.15
C THR A 319 10.77 11.68 -3.05
N VAL A 320 9.89 10.83 -3.59
CA VAL A 320 8.82 11.18 -4.52
C VAL A 320 7.57 10.43 -4.09
N ASP A 321 6.54 11.15 -3.67
CA ASP A 321 5.40 10.57 -2.94
C ASP A 321 4.07 11.20 -3.39
N ASN A 322 3.15 10.40 -3.95
CA ASN A 322 1.94 10.89 -4.61
C ASN A 322 2.21 12.00 -5.66
N VAL A 323 3.15 11.75 -6.59
CA VAL A 323 3.52 12.71 -7.65
C VAL A 323 3.21 12.16 -9.03
N GLN A 324 2.65 13.00 -9.91
CA GLN A 324 2.38 12.67 -11.30
C GLN A 324 3.41 13.31 -12.24
N PHE A 325 4.17 12.49 -12.96
CA PHE A 325 5.12 12.94 -13.99
C PHE A 325 4.52 12.73 -15.38
N ASN A 326 4.08 13.82 -16.01
CA ASN A 326 3.33 13.77 -17.26
C ASN A 326 4.11 14.41 -18.43
N ASN A 327 4.38 13.66 -19.50
CA ASN A 327 4.98 14.17 -20.74
C ASN A 327 6.34 14.90 -20.59
N ASN A 328 7.18 14.53 -19.62
CA ASN A 328 8.50 15.13 -19.43
C ASN A 328 9.54 14.49 -20.36
N VAL A 329 10.50 15.28 -20.86
CA VAL A 329 11.43 14.90 -21.92
C VAL A 329 12.89 15.23 -21.56
N ALA A 330 13.79 14.26 -21.70
CA ALA A 330 15.22 14.44 -21.47
C ALA A 330 16.05 13.75 -22.56
N ASP A 331 16.80 14.50 -23.35
CA ASP A 331 17.48 13.93 -24.53
C ASP A 331 18.42 12.76 -24.18
N LYS A 332 19.07 12.78 -23.02
CA LYS A 332 20.10 11.80 -22.58
C LYS A 332 19.67 10.81 -21.49
N GLY A 333 18.39 10.76 -21.11
CA GLY A 333 17.89 9.78 -20.13
C GLY A 333 17.13 10.35 -18.94
N GLY A 334 16.18 9.58 -18.44
CA GLY A 334 15.30 9.98 -17.35
C GLY A 334 14.34 11.08 -17.80
N GLY A 335 13.40 10.77 -18.69
CA GLY A 335 12.44 11.76 -19.18
C GLY A 335 11.70 12.46 -18.03
N ALA A 336 11.34 11.71 -16.98
CA ALA A 336 10.95 12.29 -15.69
C ALA A 336 12.18 12.53 -14.79
N ILE A 337 12.77 11.48 -14.22
CA ILE A 337 13.78 11.57 -13.15
C ILE A 337 15.12 11.03 -13.63
N PHE A 338 16.22 11.73 -13.32
CA PHE A 338 17.57 11.17 -13.42
C PHE A 338 18.36 11.23 -12.11
N GLY A 339 18.72 10.06 -11.57
CA GLY A 339 19.62 9.86 -10.43
C GLY A 339 21.07 9.62 -10.87
N ASN A 340 22.02 10.45 -10.43
CA ASN A 340 23.46 10.27 -10.68
C ASN A 340 24.15 9.50 -9.52
N PHE A 341 25.49 9.52 -9.44
CA PHE A 341 26.25 8.59 -8.60
C PHE A 341 25.98 8.76 -7.11
N ASN A 342 25.92 7.63 -6.41
CA ASN A 342 25.65 7.55 -4.98
C ASN A 342 24.32 8.19 -4.56
N ASN A 343 23.34 8.32 -5.46
CA ASN A 343 22.00 8.79 -5.08
C ASN A 343 21.15 7.64 -4.53
N THR A 344 20.19 7.95 -3.65
CA THR A 344 19.07 7.06 -3.32
C THR A 344 17.78 7.63 -3.94
N LEU A 345 16.85 6.75 -4.28
CA LEU A 345 15.54 7.13 -4.81
C LEU A 345 14.44 6.25 -4.21
N THR A 346 13.48 6.88 -3.54
CA THR A 346 12.23 6.26 -3.09
C THR A 346 11.06 6.87 -3.86
N VAL A 347 10.21 6.01 -4.44
CA VAL A 347 9.02 6.39 -5.20
C VAL A 347 7.81 5.64 -4.65
N THR A 348 6.88 6.36 -4.04
CA THR A 348 5.64 5.86 -3.45
C THR A 348 4.42 6.49 -4.14
N ASN A 349 3.36 5.69 -4.31
CA ASN A 349 2.01 6.16 -4.70
C ASN A 349 1.99 7.04 -5.98
N SER A 350 2.96 6.90 -6.89
CA SER A 350 3.28 7.90 -7.91
C SER A 350 3.03 7.40 -9.33
N LYS A 351 2.71 8.33 -10.25
CA LYS A 351 2.35 8.02 -11.64
C LYS A 351 3.31 8.65 -12.64
N PHE A 352 3.71 7.91 -13.67
CA PHE A 352 4.63 8.34 -14.72
C PHE A 352 3.98 8.05 -16.08
N ASN A 353 3.44 9.08 -16.73
CA ASN A 353 2.72 8.93 -18.00
C ASN A 353 3.42 9.67 -19.15
N GLY A 354 3.72 8.96 -20.25
CA GLY A 354 4.16 9.55 -21.51
C GLY A 354 5.52 10.25 -21.49
N ASN A 355 6.36 10.02 -20.47
CA ASN A 355 7.69 10.62 -20.38
C ASN A 355 8.66 9.98 -21.38
N ALA A 356 9.62 10.73 -21.92
CA ALA A 356 10.45 10.28 -23.04
C ALA A 356 11.94 10.65 -22.93
N ALA A 357 12.82 9.75 -23.37
CA ALA A 357 14.27 10.00 -23.44
C ALA A 357 14.95 9.28 -24.63
N THR A 358 14.56 9.65 -25.84
CA THR A 358 14.96 8.97 -27.08
C THR A 358 15.89 9.78 -28.00
N ALA A 359 16.21 11.03 -27.68
CA ALA A 359 16.76 11.97 -28.67
C ALA A 359 18.29 11.95 -28.83
N ALA A 360 19.08 11.76 -27.77
CA ALA A 360 20.54 11.83 -27.84
C ALA A 360 21.24 10.49 -28.12
N ASN A 361 20.51 9.38 -28.23
CA ASN A 361 21.08 8.02 -28.27
C ASN A 361 22.06 7.78 -27.09
N ASP A 362 21.56 7.80 -25.85
CA ASP A 362 22.32 7.50 -24.63
C ASP A 362 21.88 6.13 -24.04
N GLU A 363 22.83 5.37 -23.47
CA GLU A 363 22.59 4.08 -22.81
C GLU A 363 21.65 4.18 -21.60
N ARG A 364 21.66 5.35 -20.94
CA ARG A 364 20.82 5.76 -19.80
C ARG A 364 19.43 6.26 -20.22
N GLY A 365 19.06 6.12 -21.49
CA GLY A 365 17.86 6.67 -22.12
C GLY A 365 16.52 6.13 -21.59
N ALA A 366 16.26 6.23 -20.29
CA ALA A 366 15.00 5.80 -19.68
C ALA A 366 13.86 6.78 -19.95
N GLY A 367 12.69 6.29 -20.37
CA GLY A 367 11.54 7.17 -20.60
C GLY A 367 11.07 7.86 -19.32
N ALA A 368 10.94 7.14 -18.20
CA ALA A 368 10.61 7.74 -16.90
C ALA A 368 11.85 7.97 -16.02
N ILE A 369 12.46 6.91 -15.47
CA ILE A 369 13.51 7.00 -14.43
C ILE A 369 14.83 6.40 -14.92
N GLY A 370 15.85 7.24 -15.09
CA GLY A 370 17.23 6.80 -15.28
C GLY A 370 18.00 6.87 -13.96
N PHE A 371 18.70 5.80 -13.58
CA PHE A 371 19.38 5.72 -12.29
C PHE A 371 20.78 5.12 -12.46
N LEU A 372 21.81 5.85 -12.04
CA LEU A 372 23.22 5.47 -12.14
C LEU A 372 23.87 5.61 -10.76
N SER A 373 23.65 4.63 -9.88
CA SER A 373 24.10 4.67 -8.48
C SER A 373 24.24 3.25 -7.93
N PHE A 374 25.16 3.05 -6.98
CA PHE A 374 25.36 1.76 -6.28
C PHE A 374 24.45 1.58 -5.06
N LYS A 375 23.66 2.60 -4.71
CA LYS A 375 22.67 2.56 -3.63
C LYS A 375 21.32 2.06 -4.17
N THR A 376 20.26 2.21 -3.38
CA THR A 376 18.93 1.65 -3.67
C THR A 376 18.06 2.58 -4.51
N ILE A 377 17.31 1.98 -5.43
CA ILE A 377 16.11 2.56 -6.05
C ILE A 377 14.92 1.67 -5.67
N THR A 378 13.96 2.25 -4.93
CA THR A 378 12.74 1.59 -4.48
C THR A 378 11.53 2.22 -5.15
N VAL A 379 10.65 1.40 -5.72
CA VAL A 379 9.42 1.80 -6.38
C VAL A 379 8.29 0.93 -5.83
N THR A 380 7.29 1.57 -5.22
CA THR A 380 6.18 0.94 -4.50
C THR A 380 4.86 1.61 -4.87
N ASN A 381 3.78 0.85 -5.02
CA ASN A 381 2.42 1.36 -5.24
C ASN A 381 2.31 2.33 -6.44
N SER A 382 3.11 2.12 -7.50
CA SER A 382 3.37 3.15 -8.52
C SER A 382 3.09 2.67 -9.95
N GLU A 383 2.69 3.61 -10.81
CA GLU A 383 2.20 3.33 -12.17
C GLU A 383 3.06 4.01 -13.24
N PHE A 384 3.45 3.25 -14.26
CA PHE A 384 4.27 3.68 -15.39
C PHE A 384 3.55 3.37 -16.70
N THR A 385 2.97 4.39 -17.33
CA THR A 385 2.16 4.28 -18.54
C THR A 385 2.82 4.96 -19.75
N ASN A 386 2.87 4.28 -20.89
CA ASN A 386 3.24 4.85 -22.20
C ASN A 386 4.63 5.54 -22.30
N ASN A 387 5.55 5.33 -21.35
CA ASN A 387 6.85 6.01 -21.33
C ASN A 387 7.80 5.42 -22.39
N LYS A 388 8.69 6.25 -22.95
CA LYS A 388 9.48 5.93 -24.16
C LYS A 388 10.98 6.11 -24.00
N GLY A 389 11.75 5.03 -24.11
CA GLY A 389 13.20 5.01 -23.90
C GLY A 389 14.04 4.52 -25.08
N ILE A 390 15.36 4.49 -24.87
CA ILE A 390 16.36 3.74 -25.65
C ILE A 390 16.62 2.38 -24.99
N ASN A 391 16.67 2.33 -23.66
CA ASN A 391 16.73 1.12 -22.85
C ASN A 391 15.92 1.39 -21.57
N GLY A 392 14.94 0.55 -21.24
CA GLY A 392 13.97 0.84 -20.18
C GLY A 392 12.98 1.92 -20.58
N GLY A 393 11.80 1.55 -21.12
CA GLY A 393 10.76 2.53 -21.42
C GLY A 393 10.29 3.26 -20.16
N ALA A 394 10.18 2.54 -19.04
CA ALA A 394 9.97 3.11 -17.72
C ALA A 394 11.29 3.35 -16.97
N ILE A 395 12.00 2.30 -16.56
CA ILE A 395 13.14 2.38 -15.62
C ILE A 395 14.41 1.80 -16.23
N ASN A 396 15.53 2.49 -16.05
CA ASN A 396 16.88 2.04 -16.38
C ASN A 396 17.77 2.14 -15.13
N SER A 397 18.11 1.01 -14.51
CA SER A 397 19.00 0.94 -13.34
C SER A 397 20.38 0.44 -13.74
N LEU A 398 21.37 1.33 -13.72
CA LEU A 398 22.77 0.99 -13.92
C LEU A 398 23.43 0.83 -12.55
N GLN A 399 23.81 -0.42 -12.23
CA GLN A 399 24.54 -0.84 -11.03
C GLN A 399 23.79 -0.64 -9.70
N GLY A 400 22.51 -0.28 -9.74
CA GLY A 400 21.68 0.04 -8.58
C GLY A 400 20.81 -1.11 -8.12
N LYS A 401 20.62 -1.19 -6.80
CA LYS A 401 19.78 -2.21 -6.14
C LYS A 401 18.33 -1.84 -6.35
N LEU A 402 17.66 -2.56 -7.24
CA LEU A 402 16.31 -2.26 -7.71
C LEU A 402 15.30 -3.11 -6.94
N THR A 403 14.39 -2.44 -6.23
CA THR A 403 13.20 -3.03 -5.65
C THR A 403 11.98 -2.40 -6.31
N ILE A 404 11.14 -3.24 -6.93
CA ILE A 404 9.82 -2.88 -7.43
C ILE A 404 8.81 -3.73 -6.68
N ASP A 405 7.80 -3.12 -6.08
CA ASP A 405 6.70 -3.81 -5.41
C ASP A 405 5.35 -3.16 -5.72
N ASN A 406 4.28 -3.95 -5.73
CA ASN A 406 2.90 -3.50 -5.94
C ASN A 406 2.75 -2.43 -7.06
N SER A 407 3.37 -2.65 -8.23
CA SER A 407 3.55 -1.60 -9.25
C SER A 407 3.14 -2.03 -10.66
N ARG A 408 2.67 -1.08 -11.46
CA ARG A 408 2.04 -1.31 -12.76
C ARG A 408 2.85 -0.67 -13.88
N PHE A 409 3.18 -1.43 -14.91
CA PHE A 409 3.97 -1.01 -16.07
C PHE A 409 3.22 -1.36 -17.35
N ILE A 410 2.58 -0.37 -17.96
CA ILE A 410 1.59 -0.56 -19.02
C ILE A 410 2.01 0.20 -20.29
N GLY A 411 2.20 -0.52 -21.40
CA GLY A 411 2.42 0.08 -22.72
C GLY A 411 3.72 0.89 -22.88
N ASN A 412 4.72 0.69 -22.01
CA ASN A 412 6.02 1.34 -22.14
C ASN A 412 6.81 0.77 -23.33
N ASP A 413 7.62 1.61 -23.96
CA ASP A 413 8.14 1.37 -25.31
C ASP A 413 9.65 1.71 -25.38
N THR A 414 10.44 0.91 -26.10
CA THR A 414 11.87 1.16 -26.31
C THR A 414 12.22 1.21 -27.79
N THR A 415 12.93 2.27 -28.15
CA THR A 415 13.23 2.62 -29.54
C THR A 415 14.69 2.32 -29.89
N ALA A 416 14.91 1.81 -31.11
CA ALA A 416 16.25 1.59 -31.62
C ALA A 416 16.95 2.92 -31.94
N ALA A 417 17.97 3.26 -31.15
CA ALA A 417 18.83 4.44 -31.31
C ALA A 417 19.27 4.69 -32.77
N SER A 418 19.67 3.64 -33.50
CA SER A 418 20.16 3.74 -34.88
C SER A 418 19.11 4.14 -35.93
N TYR A 419 17.81 4.03 -35.62
CA TYR A 419 16.72 4.19 -36.61
C TYR A 419 15.88 5.46 -36.43
N ALA A 420 15.81 6.03 -35.21
CA ALA A 420 15.00 7.22 -34.95
C ALA A 420 15.71 8.56 -35.28
N THR A 421 17.03 8.62 -35.10
CA THR A 421 17.80 9.89 -35.08
C THR A 421 18.79 10.04 -36.25
N GLY A 422 18.99 8.99 -37.05
CA GLY A 422 19.88 9.02 -38.22
C GLY A 422 21.38 9.13 -37.87
N GLN A 423 21.78 8.76 -36.65
CA GLN A 423 23.18 8.67 -36.21
C GLN A 423 23.48 7.25 -35.72
N GLU A 424 24.50 6.60 -36.30
CA GLU A 424 24.85 5.22 -35.94
C GLU A 424 25.54 5.15 -34.56
N ASN A 425 24.85 4.63 -33.55
CA ASN A 425 25.47 4.08 -32.34
C ASN A 425 25.11 2.60 -32.21
N PRO A 426 25.90 1.67 -32.79
CA PRO A 426 25.60 0.23 -32.82
C PRO A 426 25.80 -0.49 -31.47
N GLY A 427 26.12 0.26 -30.40
CA GLY A 427 26.16 -0.25 -29.03
C GLY A 427 24.81 -0.25 -28.32
N LEU A 428 23.85 0.58 -28.75
CA LEU A 428 22.58 0.82 -28.05
C LEU A 428 21.44 0.05 -28.70
N ARG A 429 20.68 -0.71 -27.89
CA ARG A 429 20.00 -1.91 -28.41
C ARG A 429 18.47 -1.98 -28.32
N GLY A 430 17.79 -1.05 -27.64
CA GLY A 430 16.32 -1.13 -27.53
C GLY A 430 15.89 -2.19 -26.51
N ASN A 431 16.66 -2.37 -25.43
CA ASN A 431 16.46 -3.47 -24.48
C ASN A 431 15.50 -3.07 -23.34
N GLY A 432 14.59 -3.98 -22.98
CA GLY A 432 13.72 -3.84 -21.81
C GLY A 432 12.60 -2.83 -22.01
N GLY A 433 11.47 -3.25 -22.58
CA GLY A 433 10.36 -2.34 -22.92
C GLY A 433 9.82 -1.50 -21.75
N ALA A 434 9.75 -2.06 -20.55
CA ALA A 434 9.56 -1.31 -19.31
C ALA A 434 10.88 -1.15 -18.53
N ILE A 435 11.58 -2.25 -18.23
CA ILE A 435 12.73 -2.28 -17.31
C ILE A 435 14.02 -2.69 -18.02
N TYR A 436 15.08 -1.90 -17.83
CA TYR A 436 16.46 -2.28 -18.13
C TYR A 436 17.32 -2.25 -16.86
N THR A 437 18.17 -3.25 -16.66
CA THR A 437 19.25 -3.19 -15.66
C THR A 437 20.60 -3.56 -16.26
N ASP A 438 21.67 -2.95 -15.73
CA ASP A 438 23.06 -3.40 -15.89
C ASP A 438 23.71 -3.56 -14.51
N ARG A 439 23.58 -4.78 -13.96
CA ARG A 439 23.96 -5.20 -12.60
C ARG A 439 23.18 -4.51 -11.47
N ALA A 440 23.19 -5.15 -10.30
CA ALA A 440 22.71 -4.58 -9.04
C ALA A 440 23.83 -4.45 -7.98
N SER A 441 25.07 -4.81 -8.32
CA SER A 441 26.27 -4.58 -7.51
C SER A 441 27.35 -3.84 -8.29
N ASN A 442 28.25 -3.19 -7.56
CA ASN A 442 29.54 -2.78 -8.09
C ASN A 442 30.61 -3.90 -7.95
N PRO A 443 31.76 -3.82 -8.64
CA PRO A 443 32.81 -4.85 -8.63
C PRO A 443 33.54 -5.08 -7.29
N SER A 444 33.24 -4.30 -6.24
CA SER A 444 33.79 -4.46 -4.89
C SER A 444 32.76 -4.95 -3.86
N GLU A 445 31.51 -5.14 -4.26
CA GLU A 445 30.45 -5.72 -3.43
C GLU A 445 30.33 -7.25 -3.62
N ALA A 446 29.87 -7.94 -2.57
CA ALA A 446 29.70 -9.40 -2.58
C ALA A 446 28.39 -9.88 -3.25
N SER A 447 27.43 -8.99 -3.50
CA SER A 447 26.22 -9.19 -4.32
C SER A 447 25.26 -8.00 -4.22
N GLY A 448 24.51 -7.75 -5.29
CA GLY A 448 23.29 -6.95 -5.29
C GLY A 448 22.04 -7.82 -5.43
N THR A 449 20.87 -7.19 -5.59
CA THR A 449 19.60 -7.88 -5.88
C THR A 449 18.72 -7.00 -6.73
N ILE A 450 17.99 -7.64 -7.65
CA ILE A 450 16.85 -7.09 -8.38
C ILE A 450 15.62 -7.84 -7.86
N LYS A 451 14.73 -7.16 -7.14
CA LYS A 451 13.45 -7.70 -6.66
C LYS A 451 12.30 -7.06 -7.42
N ILE A 452 11.41 -7.86 -7.98
CA ILE A 452 10.14 -7.44 -8.56
C ILE A 452 9.06 -8.31 -7.92
N THR A 453 8.20 -7.71 -7.09
CA THR A 453 7.08 -8.38 -6.43
C THR A 453 5.73 -7.73 -6.70
N ASN A 454 4.65 -8.52 -6.58
CA ASN A 454 3.25 -8.06 -6.59
C ASN A 454 2.90 -7.15 -7.79
N SER A 455 3.58 -7.30 -8.93
CA SER A 455 3.62 -6.27 -9.99
C SER A 455 3.02 -6.75 -11.32
N VAL A 456 2.55 -5.80 -12.14
CA VAL A 456 1.93 -6.08 -13.44
C VAL A 456 2.70 -5.39 -14.57
N PHE A 457 3.17 -6.17 -15.53
CA PHE A 457 3.82 -5.72 -16.76
C PHE A 457 2.94 -6.09 -17.95
N GLN A 458 2.22 -5.11 -18.50
CA GLN A 458 1.23 -5.32 -19.55
C GLN A 458 1.57 -4.57 -20.85
N ASN A 459 1.48 -5.24 -22.00
CA ASN A 459 1.54 -4.64 -23.33
C ASN A 459 2.84 -3.84 -23.66
N ASN A 460 3.93 -3.99 -22.90
CA ASN A 460 5.19 -3.26 -23.09
C ASN A 460 5.98 -3.79 -24.30
N LYS A 461 6.86 -2.94 -24.88
CA LYS A 461 7.54 -3.21 -26.14
C LYS A 461 9.07 -3.03 -26.09
N GLY A 462 9.76 -4.14 -26.29
CA GLY A 462 11.20 -4.23 -26.52
C GLY A 462 11.55 -4.23 -28.01
N GLN A 463 12.72 -3.72 -28.37
CA GLN A 463 13.23 -3.70 -29.76
C GLN A 463 14.61 -4.37 -29.92
N GLY A 464 15.21 -4.86 -28.83
CA GLY A 464 16.42 -5.68 -28.85
C GLY A 464 16.23 -7.01 -28.13
N GLU A 465 15.98 -6.94 -26.82
CA GLU A 465 15.82 -8.08 -25.91
C GLU A 465 14.92 -7.65 -24.75
N GLY A 466 14.03 -8.53 -24.24
CA GLY A 466 13.15 -8.24 -23.11
C GLY A 466 11.99 -7.30 -23.45
N GLY A 467 10.81 -7.86 -23.74
CA GLY A 467 9.63 -7.07 -24.10
C GLY A 467 9.02 -6.31 -22.92
N ALA A 468 8.98 -6.91 -21.73
CA ALA A 468 8.78 -6.20 -20.47
C ALA A 468 10.11 -5.80 -19.82
N ALA A 469 11.00 -6.77 -19.59
CA ALA A 469 12.23 -6.53 -18.83
C ALA A 469 13.47 -7.19 -19.45
N TYR A 470 14.56 -6.44 -19.47
CA TYR A 470 15.91 -6.93 -19.74
C TYR A 470 16.76 -6.76 -18.47
N LEU A 471 17.01 -7.86 -17.78
CA LEU A 471 17.76 -7.85 -16.51
C LEU A 471 19.15 -8.42 -16.75
N PHE A 472 20.13 -7.54 -16.98
CA PHE A 472 21.54 -7.92 -16.97
C PHE A 472 22.09 -7.84 -15.55
N THR A 473 22.90 -8.83 -15.18
CA THR A 473 23.34 -9.08 -13.80
C THR A 473 24.84 -9.30 -13.71
N GLY A 474 25.45 -8.88 -12.61
CA GLY A 474 26.82 -9.24 -12.27
C GLY A 474 26.94 -10.74 -11.97
N SER A 475 28.16 -11.20 -11.70
CA SER A 475 28.46 -12.60 -11.39
C SER A 475 28.03 -13.05 -9.98
N GLN A 476 27.47 -12.15 -9.16
CA GLN A 476 27.04 -12.41 -7.79
C GLN A 476 25.64 -11.85 -7.44
N ASP A 477 24.94 -11.21 -8.37
CA ASP A 477 23.61 -10.63 -8.10
C ASP A 477 22.54 -11.73 -7.94
N ASN A 478 21.42 -11.40 -7.29
CA ASN A 478 20.22 -12.23 -7.32
C ASN A 478 19.09 -11.55 -8.10
N VAL A 479 18.23 -12.33 -8.74
CA VAL A 479 16.98 -11.85 -9.34
C VAL A 479 15.81 -12.61 -8.71
N ILE A 480 14.83 -11.87 -8.20
CA ILE A 480 13.60 -12.39 -7.62
C ILE A 480 12.43 -11.79 -8.42
N LEU A 481 11.65 -12.64 -9.07
CA LEU A 481 10.37 -12.32 -9.70
C LEU A 481 9.30 -13.12 -8.95
N GLU A 482 8.43 -12.44 -8.21
CA GLU A 482 7.46 -13.13 -7.34
C GLU A 482 6.08 -12.46 -7.33
N LYS A 483 4.99 -13.24 -7.24
CA LYS A 483 3.60 -12.74 -7.30
C LYS A 483 3.37 -11.72 -8.45
N THR A 484 4.01 -11.93 -9.61
CA THR A 484 4.12 -10.93 -10.68
C THR A 484 3.50 -11.44 -11.98
N THR A 485 2.86 -10.56 -12.76
CA THR A 485 2.24 -10.90 -14.05
C THR A 485 2.90 -10.15 -15.21
N PHE A 486 3.50 -10.90 -16.14
CA PHE A 486 3.98 -10.43 -17.43
C PHE A 486 2.98 -10.83 -18.52
N GLN A 487 2.15 -9.90 -18.98
CA GLN A 487 1.07 -10.16 -19.94
C GLN A 487 1.21 -9.36 -21.26
N ASN A 488 1.06 -10.04 -22.41
CA ASN A 488 0.97 -9.46 -23.75
C ASN A 488 2.16 -8.57 -24.18
N ASN A 489 3.31 -8.68 -23.52
CA ASN A 489 4.51 -7.91 -23.86
C ASN A 489 5.17 -8.45 -25.13
N GLU A 490 5.84 -7.60 -25.90
CA GLU A 490 6.36 -7.92 -27.22
C GLU A 490 7.83 -7.50 -27.35
N VAL A 491 8.70 -8.38 -27.85
CA VAL A 491 10.08 -8.03 -28.25
C VAL A 491 10.30 -8.23 -29.74
N MET A 492 10.54 -7.12 -30.41
CA MET A 492 10.95 -7.02 -31.81
C MET A 492 12.48 -7.14 -31.94
N ALA A 493 12.98 -7.22 -33.17
CA ALA A 493 14.41 -7.45 -33.44
C ALA A 493 15.16 -6.22 -33.93
N LEU A 494 16.38 -6.06 -33.43
CA LEU A 494 17.32 -5.02 -33.85
C LEU A 494 18.07 -5.44 -35.12
N THR A 495 17.39 -5.41 -36.26
CA THR A 495 18.02 -5.65 -37.57
C THR A 495 19.16 -4.66 -37.85
N GLY A 496 20.18 -5.09 -38.61
CA GLY A 496 21.15 -4.17 -39.22
C GLY A 496 22.40 -3.80 -38.39
N SER A 497 22.52 -4.20 -37.11
CA SER A 497 23.73 -3.89 -36.33
C SER A 497 24.98 -4.63 -36.86
N PRO A 498 26.13 -3.94 -37.08
CA PRO A 498 27.36 -4.54 -37.61
C PRO A 498 28.02 -5.54 -36.64
N ASN A 499 27.64 -5.54 -35.36
CA ASN A 499 28.13 -6.47 -34.34
C ASN A 499 27.28 -7.75 -34.22
N GLY A 500 26.34 -7.96 -35.15
CA GLY A 500 25.20 -8.85 -34.94
C GLY A 500 24.09 -8.11 -34.17
N GLY A 501 22.91 -8.06 -34.78
CA GLY A 501 21.70 -7.53 -34.15
C GLY A 501 21.23 -8.41 -33.00
N ASN A 502 20.64 -7.80 -31.97
CA ASN A 502 19.87 -8.52 -30.97
C ASN A 502 18.61 -9.07 -31.66
N PRO A 503 18.40 -10.40 -31.72
CA PRO A 503 17.35 -10.98 -32.56
C PRO A 503 15.94 -10.91 -31.93
N GLY A 504 15.77 -10.39 -30.71
CA GLY A 504 14.48 -10.29 -30.03
C GLY A 504 14.15 -11.56 -29.25
N ASN A 505 14.82 -11.80 -28.12
CA ASN A 505 14.52 -12.89 -27.20
C ASN A 505 13.89 -12.36 -25.89
N GLY A 506 13.06 -13.18 -25.24
CA GLY A 506 12.35 -12.86 -24.01
C GLY A 506 11.21 -11.87 -24.24
N GLY A 507 10.05 -12.33 -24.70
CA GLY A 507 8.88 -11.46 -24.93
C GLY A 507 8.33 -10.87 -23.63
N GLY A 508 8.30 -11.67 -22.56
CA GLY A 508 8.17 -11.14 -21.19
C GLY A 508 9.52 -10.65 -20.70
N VAL A 509 10.38 -11.58 -20.26
CA VAL A 509 11.63 -11.26 -19.56
C VAL A 509 12.83 -11.91 -20.23
N THR A 510 13.93 -11.16 -20.34
CA THR A 510 15.26 -11.67 -20.67
C THR A 510 16.24 -11.50 -19.50
N ILE A 511 16.94 -12.57 -19.14
CA ILE A 511 17.94 -12.62 -18.06
C ILE A 511 19.33 -12.99 -18.59
N LEU A 512 20.36 -12.21 -18.26
CA LEU A 512 21.77 -12.54 -18.56
C LEU A 512 22.68 -12.24 -17.37
N SER A 513 23.78 -12.99 -17.27
CA SER A 513 24.92 -12.64 -16.42
C SER A 513 26.26 -12.78 -17.15
N ASP A 514 27.25 -12.01 -16.69
CA ASP A 514 28.67 -12.09 -17.07
C ASP A 514 29.26 -13.52 -16.91
N SER A 515 28.80 -14.28 -15.91
CA SER A 515 29.22 -15.66 -15.64
C SER A 515 28.09 -16.44 -14.95
N THR A 516 28.35 -17.62 -14.37
CA THR A 516 27.36 -18.28 -13.50
C THR A 516 27.04 -17.37 -12.31
N ASN A 517 25.79 -16.98 -12.17
CA ASN A 517 25.33 -16.05 -11.13
C ASN A 517 24.80 -16.78 -9.87
N LYS A 518 24.46 -16.05 -8.78
CA LYS A 518 23.84 -16.65 -7.58
C LYS A 518 22.49 -17.30 -7.89
N GLY A 519 21.68 -16.66 -8.75
CA GLY A 519 20.53 -17.33 -9.36
C GLY A 519 19.43 -16.39 -9.87
N LEU A 520 18.34 -17.03 -10.25
CA LEU A 520 17.04 -16.45 -10.58
C LEU A 520 15.96 -17.25 -9.86
N THR A 521 15.11 -16.55 -9.10
CA THR A 521 13.92 -17.13 -8.47
C THR A 521 12.69 -16.60 -9.19
N ILE A 522 11.84 -17.51 -9.65
CA ILE A 522 10.50 -17.20 -10.17
C ILE A 522 9.50 -17.96 -9.31
N ALA A 523 8.64 -17.25 -8.58
CA ALA A 523 7.64 -17.83 -7.69
C ALA A 523 6.28 -17.18 -7.93
N ASN A 524 5.18 -17.95 -7.89
CA ASN A 524 3.82 -17.40 -7.93
C ASN A 524 3.55 -16.46 -9.13
N THR A 525 4.25 -16.66 -10.26
CA THR A 525 4.43 -15.66 -11.33
C THR A 525 3.87 -16.14 -12.66
N THR A 526 3.23 -15.25 -13.41
CA THR A 526 2.58 -15.57 -14.70
C THR A 526 3.24 -14.87 -15.88
N PHE A 527 3.45 -15.64 -16.94
CA PHE A 527 3.83 -15.19 -18.27
C PHE A 527 2.69 -15.54 -19.23
N ALA A 528 1.92 -14.54 -19.65
CA ALA A 528 0.72 -14.71 -20.47
C ALA A 528 0.83 -13.97 -21.82
N GLY A 529 0.60 -14.66 -22.95
CA GLY A 529 0.43 -14.03 -24.27
C GLY A 529 1.64 -13.28 -24.84
N ASN A 530 2.81 -13.36 -24.19
CA ASN A 530 4.00 -12.58 -24.58
C ASN A 530 4.62 -13.09 -25.89
N LYS A 531 5.28 -12.20 -26.63
CA LYS A 531 5.74 -12.45 -28.01
C LYS A 531 7.22 -12.11 -28.19
N ALA A 532 7.99 -13.03 -28.76
CA ALA A 532 9.38 -12.78 -29.11
C ALA A 532 9.66 -13.01 -30.60
N ASN A 533 10.41 -12.11 -31.25
CA ASN A 533 10.82 -12.32 -32.64
C ASN A 533 11.72 -13.57 -32.81
N ASN A 534 12.38 -14.04 -31.75
CA ASN A 534 13.34 -15.13 -31.84
C ASN A 534 13.12 -16.24 -30.80
N GLN A 535 13.47 -16.04 -29.53
CA GLN A 535 13.50 -17.14 -28.54
C GLN A 535 12.85 -16.76 -27.22
N GLY A 536 12.19 -17.71 -26.55
CA GLY A 536 11.61 -17.49 -25.22
C GLY A 536 10.46 -16.48 -25.28
N GLY A 537 9.29 -16.90 -25.73
CA GLY A 537 8.12 -16.00 -25.83
C GLY A 537 7.76 -15.39 -24.47
N GLY A 538 7.74 -16.19 -23.41
CA GLY A 538 7.64 -15.71 -22.02
C GLY A 538 9.00 -15.33 -21.44
N LEU A 539 9.91 -16.31 -21.33
CA LEU A 539 11.21 -16.18 -20.66
C LEU A 539 12.38 -16.60 -21.56
N TRP A 540 13.43 -15.81 -21.63
CA TRP A 540 14.73 -16.21 -22.19
C TRP A 540 15.84 -15.96 -21.17
N MET A 541 16.72 -16.94 -20.95
CA MET A 541 17.74 -16.82 -19.90
C MET A 541 19.04 -17.56 -20.20
N ARG A 542 20.17 -16.97 -19.79
CA ARG A 542 21.51 -17.55 -19.94
C ARG A 542 22.39 -17.28 -18.72
N ASN A 543 23.17 -18.28 -18.29
CA ASN A 543 24.12 -18.24 -17.17
C ASN A 543 23.53 -18.05 -15.74
N ALA A 544 22.21 -18.02 -15.56
CA ALA A 544 21.57 -17.91 -14.25
C ALA A 544 20.98 -19.28 -13.80
N PRO A 545 21.53 -19.93 -12.74
CA PRO A 545 20.88 -21.09 -12.12
C PRO A 545 19.49 -20.69 -11.62
N THR A 546 18.45 -21.43 -12.01
CA THR A 546 17.06 -20.95 -11.88
C THR A 546 16.17 -21.92 -11.12
N THR A 547 15.29 -21.38 -10.27
CA THR A 547 14.15 -22.11 -9.71
C THR A 547 12.86 -21.42 -10.15
N ILE A 548 11.98 -22.17 -10.81
CA ILE A 548 10.62 -21.75 -11.17
C ILE A 548 9.64 -22.57 -10.32
N THR A 549 8.76 -21.90 -9.60
CA THR A 549 7.81 -22.51 -8.65
C THR A 549 6.44 -21.88 -8.83
N ASN A 550 5.36 -22.66 -8.73
CA ASN A 550 3.98 -22.14 -8.67
C ASN A 550 3.68 -21.11 -9.77
N SER A 551 4.04 -21.41 -11.01
CA SER A 551 4.05 -20.41 -12.09
C SER A 551 3.21 -20.85 -13.29
N THR A 552 2.67 -19.89 -14.03
CA THR A 552 1.86 -20.16 -15.22
C THR A 552 2.49 -19.52 -16.46
N PHE A 553 2.85 -20.33 -17.45
CA PHE A 553 3.28 -19.88 -18.77
C PHE A 553 2.21 -20.25 -19.78
N SER A 554 1.43 -19.28 -20.28
CA SER A 554 0.39 -19.58 -21.26
C SER A 554 0.27 -18.61 -22.44
N GLY A 555 -0.02 -19.17 -23.63
CA GLY A 555 -0.23 -18.39 -24.86
C GLY A 555 0.99 -17.62 -25.37
N ASN A 556 2.17 -17.80 -24.75
CA ASN A 556 3.39 -17.12 -25.17
C ASN A 556 3.87 -17.68 -26.51
N SER A 557 4.51 -16.86 -27.34
CA SER A 557 4.89 -17.28 -28.68
C SER A 557 6.22 -16.72 -29.19
N THR A 558 6.85 -17.45 -30.11
CA THR A 558 7.94 -16.94 -30.95
C THR A 558 7.54 -16.83 -32.42
N ALA A 559 8.03 -15.80 -33.10
CA ALA A 559 7.64 -15.49 -34.47
C ALA A 559 7.99 -16.64 -35.45
N PHE A 560 7.04 -16.99 -36.33
CA PHE A 560 7.24 -18.02 -37.34
C PHE A 560 7.98 -17.47 -38.57
N ALA A 561 9.09 -18.11 -38.96
CA ALA A 561 9.76 -17.84 -40.22
C ALA A 561 10.25 -19.15 -40.85
N VAL A 562 9.80 -19.44 -42.08
CA VAL A 562 10.13 -20.70 -42.78
C VAL A 562 11.64 -20.79 -43.03
N GLY A 563 12.30 -21.74 -42.37
CA GLY A 563 13.74 -21.97 -42.50
C GLY A 563 14.63 -21.19 -41.52
N ASP A 564 14.06 -20.41 -40.58
CA ASP A 564 14.83 -19.84 -39.48
C ASP A 564 14.88 -20.81 -38.29
N PHE A 565 16.03 -21.46 -38.12
CA PHE A 565 16.27 -22.43 -37.05
C PHE A 565 16.55 -21.81 -35.67
N ASN A 566 16.32 -20.50 -35.51
CA ASN A 566 16.52 -19.80 -34.23
C ASN A 566 15.21 -19.58 -33.45
N LYS A 567 14.06 -20.09 -33.93
CA LYS A 567 12.73 -19.87 -33.32
C LYS A 567 12.37 -20.89 -32.25
N LEU A 568 12.89 -20.67 -31.04
CA LEU A 568 12.94 -21.66 -29.95
C LEU A 568 12.11 -21.24 -28.74
N GLY A 569 11.50 -22.19 -28.02
CA GLY A 569 10.95 -21.94 -26.68
C GLY A 569 9.77 -20.97 -26.69
N GLY A 570 8.58 -21.44 -27.05
CA GLY A 570 7.36 -20.61 -27.05
C GLY A 570 7.04 -20.07 -25.65
N ALA A 571 7.06 -20.93 -24.63
CA ALA A 571 7.05 -20.48 -23.23
C ALA A 571 8.42 -19.96 -22.81
N MET A 572 9.47 -20.79 -22.93
CA MET A 572 10.78 -20.47 -22.37
C MET A 572 11.98 -21.10 -23.09
N THR A 573 13.11 -20.41 -23.05
CA THR A 573 14.43 -20.89 -23.52
C THR A 573 15.46 -20.80 -22.39
N LEU A 574 16.05 -21.93 -22.03
CA LEU A 574 16.83 -22.10 -20.79
C LEU A 574 18.28 -22.49 -21.08
N GLY A 575 19.20 -21.52 -20.95
CA GLY A 575 20.64 -21.69 -21.13
C GLY A 575 21.44 -21.93 -19.84
N ALA A 576 20.82 -22.46 -18.78
CA ALA A 576 21.45 -22.76 -17.50
C ALA A 576 20.65 -23.83 -16.70
N PRO A 577 21.25 -24.47 -15.67
CA PRO A 577 20.55 -25.41 -14.80
C PRO A 577 19.29 -24.79 -14.18
N THR A 578 18.14 -25.43 -14.42
CA THR A 578 16.82 -24.91 -14.06
C THR A 578 15.97 -26.02 -13.43
N THR A 579 15.42 -25.76 -12.24
CA THR A 579 14.41 -26.61 -11.60
C THR A 579 13.05 -25.96 -11.79
N ILE A 580 12.07 -26.73 -12.27
CA ILE A 580 10.68 -26.26 -12.45
C ILE A 580 9.78 -27.15 -11.59
N LEU A 581 9.11 -26.52 -10.63
CA LEU A 581 8.23 -27.12 -9.64
C LEU A 581 6.82 -26.59 -9.83
N ASN A 582 5.82 -27.47 -9.81
CA ASN A 582 4.39 -27.11 -9.66
C ASN A 582 3.96 -25.96 -10.60
N THR A 583 4.14 -26.17 -11.90
CA THR A 583 4.09 -25.11 -12.92
C THR A 583 3.26 -25.57 -14.12
N THR A 584 2.42 -24.69 -14.65
CA THR A 584 1.56 -24.96 -15.80
C THR A 584 2.10 -24.27 -17.05
N ILE A 585 2.42 -25.05 -18.09
CA ILE A 585 2.97 -24.57 -19.37
C ILE A 585 1.96 -24.95 -20.48
N ALA A 586 1.06 -24.04 -20.83
CA ALA A 586 -0.14 -24.33 -21.64
C ALA A 586 -0.32 -23.43 -22.88
N ASP A 587 -0.65 -24.01 -24.04
CA ASP A 587 -0.98 -23.29 -25.28
C ASP A 587 0.14 -22.38 -25.85
N ASN A 588 1.42 -22.61 -25.51
CA ASN A 588 2.53 -21.79 -26.01
C ASN A 588 3.05 -22.27 -27.38
N SER A 589 3.56 -21.36 -28.23
CA SER A 589 3.88 -21.65 -29.63
C SER A 589 5.29 -21.22 -30.06
N ALA A 590 6.05 -22.11 -30.70
CA ALA A 590 7.39 -21.83 -31.23
C ALA A 590 7.45 -21.83 -32.77
N GLY A 591 8.16 -20.87 -33.36
CA GLY A 591 8.35 -20.84 -34.81
C GLY A 591 9.13 -22.03 -35.39
N TRP A 592 9.88 -22.79 -34.58
CA TRP A 592 10.59 -24.00 -35.02
C TRP A 592 10.47 -25.19 -34.06
N VAL A 593 10.99 -25.13 -32.82
CA VAL A 593 10.99 -26.26 -31.86
C VAL A 593 10.81 -25.82 -30.40
N GLY A 594 10.24 -26.71 -29.58
CA GLY A 594 10.00 -26.47 -28.17
C GLY A 594 8.94 -25.38 -27.95
N GLY A 595 7.68 -25.66 -28.26
CA GLY A 595 6.56 -24.75 -27.98
C GLY A 595 6.43 -24.42 -26.50
N GLY A 596 6.66 -25.40 -25.63
CA GLY A 596 6.90 -25.16 -24.21
C GLY A 596 8.35 -24.72 -23.97
N ILE A 597 9.23 -25.71 -23.78
CA ILE A 597 10.61 -25.49 -23.29
C ILE A 597 11.62 -25.79 -24.41
N PHE A 598 12.57 -24.87 -24.62
CA PHE A 598 13.84 -25.18 -25.26
C PHE A 598 14.96 -25.24 -24.22
N ALA A 599 15.61 -26.41 -24.10
CA ALA A 599 16.77 -26.62 -23.24
C ALA A 599 17.50 -27.93 -23.56
N ASP A 600 18.77 -28.04 -23.13
CA ASP A 600 19.51 -29.31 -23.08
C ASP A 600 18.94 -30.26 -22.02
N ALA A 601 18.97 -31.57 -22.30
CA ALA A 601 18.44 -32.63 -21.43
C ALA A 601 18.94 -32.56 -19.97
N ASN A 602 20.24 -32.27 -19.80
CA ASN A 602 20.90 -32.24 -18.49
C ASN A 602 20.67 -30.95 -17.69
N ASN A 603 20.07 -29.91 -18.31
CA ASN A 603 19.89 -28.61 -17.66
C ASN A 603 18.54 -28.49 -16.93
N VAL A 604 17.53 -29.29 -17.27
CA VAL A 604 16.17 -29.12 -16.75
C VAL A 604 15.75 -30.28 -15.86
N THR A 605 15.15 -29.96 -14.73
CA THR A 605 14.52 -30.90 -13.79
C THR A 605 13.08 -30.48 -13.56
N LEU A 606 12.11 -31.40 -13.72
CA LEU A 606 10.67 -31.12 -13.60
C LEU A 606 10.03 -31.91 -12.46
N LYS A 607 9.08 -31.27 -11.77
CA LYS A 607 8.31 -31.87 -10.67
C LYS A 607 6.91 -31.27 -10.62
N ASN A 608 5.88 -32.10 -10.62
CA ASN A 608 4.48 -31.65 -10.62
C ASN A 608 4.19 -30.64 -11.77
N THR A 609 4.81 -30.79 -12.95
CA THR A 609 4.70 -29.82 -14.05
C THR A 609 3.73 -30.29 -15.12
N ILE A 610 2.78 -29.45 -15.53
CA ILE A 610 1.91 -29.69 -16.70
C ILE A 610 2.52 -29.05 -17.95
N LEU A 611 2.60 -29.80 -19.04
CA LEU A 611 2.84 -29.27 -20.38
C LEU A 611 1.67 -29.61 -21.31
N SER A 612 0.75 -28.67 -21.54
CA SER A 612 -0.48 -28.88 -22.32
C SER A 612 -0.51 -28.06 -23.62
N ASN A 613 -1.00 -28.65 -24.72
CA ASN A 613 -1.34 -27.98 -26.00
C ASN A 613 -0.25 -27.07 -26.62
N ASN A 614 1.01 -27.25 -26.23
CA ASN A 614 2.11 -26.45 -26.79
C ASN A 614 2.37 -26.88 -28.24
N THR A 615 2.81 -25.95 -29.09
CA THR A 615 2.99 -26.19 -30.53
C THR A 615 4.33 -25.67 -31.03
N ALA A 616 4.92 -26.33 -32.02
CA ALA A 616 6.09 -25.83 -32.73
C ALA A 616 5.98 -26.13 -34.22
N ALA A 617 6.15 -25.10 -35.06
CA ALA A 617 5.84 -25.19 -36.49
C ALA A 617 6.86 -25.98 -37.33
N ASN A 618 7.95 -26.49 -36.70
CA ASN A 618 8.97 -27.41 -37.22
C ASN A 618 9.10 -27.42 -38.76
N GLY A 619 9.76 -26.39 -39.29
CA GLY A 619 10.09 -26.25 -40.71
C GLY A 619 11.08 -27.29 -41.24
N GLY A 620 10.65 -28.56 -41.31
CA GLY A 620 11.34 -29.64 -42.02
C GLY A 620 12.51 -30.29 -41.28
N ASN A 621 12.60 -30.22 -39.94
CA ASN A 621 13.68 -30.93 -39.23
C ASN A 621 13.45 -32.46 -39.25
N PRO A 622 14.52 -33.27 -39.30
CA PRO A 622 14.42 -34.74 -39.35
C PRO A 622 14.18 -35.38 -37.97
N TRP A 623 14.09 -34.59 -36.90
CA TRP A 623 13.93 -35.07 -35.53
C TRP A 623 12.46 -35.23 -35.11
N GLY A 624 11.53 -34.58 -35.83
CA GLY A 624 10.09 -34.72 -35.59
C GLY A 624 9.55 -34.07 -34.31
N ILE A 625 10.43 -33.41 -33.52
CA ILE A 625 10.06 -32.61 -32.35
C ILE A 625 9.14 -31.47 -32.81
N GLN A 626 7.91 -31.44 -32.32
CA GLN A 626 6.81 -30.64 -32.87
C GLN A 626 5.97 -29.92 -31.82
N GLN A 627 6.12 -30.19 -30.51
CA GLN A 627 5.22 -29.60 -29.51
C GLN A 627 5.89 -29.13 -28.22
N HIS A 628 6.20 -30.02 -27.29
CA HIS A 628 6.38 -29.63 -25.89
C HIS A 628 7.80 -29.19 -25.56
N VAL A 629 8.78 -30.05 -25.87
CA VAL A 629 10.16 -29.93 -25.36
C VAL A 629 11.18 -30.41 -26.38
N THR A 630 12.42 -29.92 -26.27
CA THR A 630 13.51 -30.34 -27.17
C THR A 630 14.30 -31.56 -26.73
N ALA A 631 14.09 -32.05 -25.52
CA ALA A 631 14.66 -33.29 -25.01
C ALA A 631 13.78 -33.87 -23.89
N GLN A 632 14.04 -35.12 -23.52
CA GLN A 632 13.60 -35.67 -22.25
C GLN A 632 14.45 -35.07 -21.11
N TYR A 633 13.78 -34.58 -20.07
CA TYR A 633 14.35 -33.89 -18.92
C TYR A 633 14.37 -34.76 -17.66
N SER A 634 15.07 -34.29 -16.62
CA SER A 634 15.20 -35.01 -15.35
C SER A 634 13.89 -35.03 -14.58
N ASP A 635 13.53 -36.19 -14.04
CA ASP A 635 12.20 -36.46 -13.48
C ASP A 635 12.22 -36.53 -11.95
N LEU A 636 11.38 -35.73 -11.29
CA LEU A 636 11.06 -35.84 -9.86
C LEU A 636 9.61 -36.28 -9.62
N GLY A 637 8.89 -36.71 -10.66
CA GLY A 637 7.53 -37.24 -10.61
C GLY A 637 6.43 -36.17 -10.69
N GLY A 638 5.18 -36.64 -10.83
CA GLY A 638 3.98 -35.80 -10.95
C GLY A 638 3.87 -35.03 -12.27
N ASN A 639 4.67 -35.35 -13.29
CA ASN A 639 4.71 -34.58 -14.54
C ASN A 639 3.65 -35.05 -15.55
N PHE A 640 3.05 -34.11 -16.28
CA PHE A 640 1.97 -34.34 -17.26
C PHE A 640 2.30 -33.77 -18.64
N GLN A 641 1.88 -34.47 -19.71
CA GLN A 641 2.02 -34.02 -21.09
C GLN A 641 0.77 -34.37 -21.93
N TRP A 642 0.25 -33.37 -22.65
CA TRP A 642 -0.87 -33.54 -23.57
C TRP A 642 -0.87 -32.52 -24.72
N PRO A 643 -1.15 -32.90 -25.98
CA PRO A 643 -1.33 -34.26 -26.47
C PRO A 643 0.01 -35.01 -26.59
N VAL A 644 -0.03 -36.25 -27.04
CA VAL A 644 1.16 -36.96 -27.54
C VAL A 644 1.04 -37.17 -29.05
N ILE A 645 1.91 -36.48 -29.78
CA ILE A 645 2.21 -36.79 -31.18
C ILE A 645 3.41 -37.76 -31.21
N ASN A 646 3.36 -38.74 -32.12
CA ASN A 646 4.25 -39.91 -32.19
C ASN A 646 5.75 -39.62 -32.46
N THR A 647 6.18 -38.35 -32.40
CA THR A 647 7.54 -37.88 -32.70
C THR A 647 8.13 -36.95 -31.63
N ASP A 648 7.33 -36.51 -30.64
CA ASP A 648 7.85 -35.78 -29.47
C ASP A 648 8.43 -36.78 -28.46
N THR A 649 9.59 -36.47 -27.86
CA THR A 649 10.07 -37.24 -26.70
C THR A 649 9.15 -36.99 -25.51
N LYS A 650 8.71 -38.05 -24.83
CA LYS A 650 8.09 -37.95 -23.49
C LYS A 650 8.94 -37.03 -22.61
N VAL A 651 8.35 -35.94 -22.13
CA VAL A 651 9.07 -34.86 -21.44
C VAL A 651 9.87 -35.34 -20.23
N THR A 652 9.39 -36.34 -19.52
CA THR A 652 10.18 -37.10 -18.53
C THR A 652 10.00 -38.61 -18.73
N THR A 653 10.71 -39.44 -17.97
CA THR A 653 10.61 -40.91 -18.12
C THR A 653 9.28 -41.46 -17.60
N SER A 654 8.71 -40.87 -16.53
CA SER A 654 7.48 -41.32 -15.89
C SER A 654 6.21 -40.53 -16.24
N VAL A 655 6.32 -39.48 -17.08
CA VAL A 655 5.23 -38.55 -17.42
C VAL A 655 3.89 -39.24 -17.74
N THR A 656 2.84 -38.76 -17.09
CA THR A 656 1.43 -39.11 -17.34
C THR A 656 0.96 -38.50 -18.65
N ILE A 657 0.41 -39.34 -19.53
CA ILE A 657 -0.14 -38.91 -20.82
C ILE A 657 -1.67 -38.94 -20.73
N ALA A 658 -2.27 -37.81 -20.41
CA ALA A 658 -3.71 -37.59 -20.34
C ALA A 658 -4.00 -36.09 -20.46
N ASP A 659 -5.16 -35.71 -20.99
CA ASP A 659 -5.59 -34.31 -21.04
C ASP A 659 -5.74 -33.77 -19.61
N PRO A 660 -4.98 -32.74 -19.19
CA PRO A 660 -5.06 -32.20 -17.84
C PRO A 660 -6.33 -31.38 -17.57
N LEU A 661 -7.25 -31.26 -18.54
CA LEU A 661 -8.52 -30.52 -18.42
C LEU A 661 -8.32 -29.14 -17.78
N LEU A 662 -7.39 -28.36 -18.33
CA LEU A 662 -7.12 -27.00 -17.87
C LEU A 662 -8.27 -26.06 -18.23
N GLY A 663 -8.66 -25.22 -17.28
CA GLY A 663 -9.58 -24.11 -17.51
C GLY A 663 -8.98 -23.01 -18.41
N PRO A 664 -9.77 -21.98 -18.75
CA PRO A 664 -9.26 -20.76 -19.37
C PRO A 664 -8.20 -20.09 -18.47
N LEU A 665 -7.39 -19.21 -19.06
CA LEU A 665 -6.48 -18.35 -18.29
C LEU A 665 -7.31 -17.22 -17.69
N GLN A 666 -7.47 -17.21 -16.36
CA GLN A 666 -8.34 -16.29 -15.63
C GLN A 666 -7.66 -15.84 -14.31
N ASN A 667 -8.04 -14.68 -13.79
CA ASN A 667 -7.55 -14.20 -12.49
C ASN A 667 -8.36 -14.86 -11.38
N LEU A 668 -7.69 -15.36 -10.34
CA LEU A 668 -8.31 -16.02 -9.17
C LEU A 668 -7.49 -15.63 -7.93
N ASN A 669 -8.09 -14.95 -6.95
CA ASN A 669 -7.45 -14.48 -5.71
C ASN A 669 -6.08 -13.82 -6.01
N GLY A 670 -6.10 -12.74 -6.81
CA GLY A 670 -4.91 -12.00 -7.25
C GLY A 670 -3.98 -12.70 -8.26
N ALA A 671 -4.17 -13.98 -8.59
CA ALA A 671 -3.28 -14.74 -9.46
C ALA A 671 -3.90 -15.11 -10.82
N LEU A 672 -3.26 -14.66 -11.91
CA LEU A 672 -3.64 -15.00 -13.29
C LEU A 672 -3.18 -16.42 -13.66
N VAL A 673 -4.06 -17.42 -13.58
CA VAL A 673 -3.71 -18.85 -13.65
C VAL A 673 -4.66 -19.67 -14.54
N ARG A 674 -4.35 -20.96 -14.71
CA ARG A 674 -5.24 -21.95 -15.33
C ARG A 674 -5.52 -23.07 -14.34
N PRO A 675 -6.68 -23.09 -13.67
CA PRO A 675 -7.01 -24.15 -12.73
C PRO A 675 -7.26 -25.47 -13.45
N LEU A 676 -7.25 -26.57 -12.70
CA LEU A 676 -7.71 -27.88 -13.15
C LEU A 676 -9.24 -27.91 -13.04
N LEU A 677 -9.93 -28.34 -14.10
CA LEU A 677 -11.37 -28.56 -14.07
C LEU A 677 -11.68 -29.91 -13.40
N ILE A 678 -12.85 -29.99 -12.75
CA ILE A 678 -13.37 -31.16 -12.03
C ILE A 678 -13.16 -32.45 -12.84
N GLY A 679 -12.54 -33.46 -12.21
CA GLY A 679 -12.25 -34.74 -12.86
C GLY A 679 -11.04 -34.73 -13.79
N SER A 680 -10.24 -33.65 -13.79
CA SER A 680 -8.90 -33.63 -14.37
C SER A 680 -8.04 -34.79 -13.84
N PRO A 681 -7.32 -35.52 -14.71
CA PRO A 681 -6.40 -36.58 -14.28
C PRO A 681 -5.13 -36.03 -13.62
N ALA A 682 -4.93 -34.71 -13.56
CA ALA A 682 -3.81 -34.06 -12.86
C ALA A 682 -4.13 -33.73 -11.39
N ILE A 683 -5.42 -33.73 -11.01
CA ILE A 683 -5.86 -33.59 -9.61
C ILE A 683 -5.29 -34.76 -8.82
N ASP A 684 -4.72 -34.48 -7.64
CA ASP A 684 -4.33 -35.50 -6.68
C ASP A 684 -3.25 -36.49 -7.23
N LYS A 685 -2.44 -36.06 -8.22
CA LYS A 685 -1.35 -36.84 -8.85
C LYS A 685 0.05 -36.21 -8.76
N GLY A 686 0.18 -35.10 -8.03
CA GLY A 686 1.48 -34.53 -7.68
C GLY A 686 2.22 -35.36 -6.63
N ILE A 687 3.53 -35.15 -6.51
CA ILE A 687 4.38 -35.82 -5.52
C ILE A 687 4.65 -34.86 -4.36
N ALA A 688 4.05 -35.12 -3.20
CA ALA A 688 4.14 -34.23 -2.03
C ALA A 688 5.58 -34.02 -1.51
N THR A 689 6.46 -35.02 -1.59
CA THR A 689 7.84 -34.94 -1.06
C THR A 689 8.65 -33.84 -1.77
N GLY A 690 8.81 -32.69 -1.12
CA GLY A 690 9.42 -31.51 -1.73
C GLY A 690 8.57 -30.92 -2.87
N ALA A 691 7.25 -30.93 -2.74
CA ALA A 691 6.40 -29.95 -3.41
C ALA A 691 6.47 -28.60 -2.66
N PRO A 692 6.04 -27.48 -3.28
CA PRO A 692 5.79 -26.23 -2.58
C PRO A 692 4.69 -26.41 -1.52
N ALA A 693 4.73 -25.61 -0.45
CA ALA A 693 3.70 -25.65 0.59
C ALA A 693 2.36 -25.09 0.11
N THR A 694 2.40 -24.11 -0.80
CA THR A 694 1.25 -23.37 -1.34
C THR A 694 1.14 -23.53 -2.86
N ASP A 695 0.01 -23.16 -3.45
CA ASP A 695 -0.18 -23.03 -4.89
C ASP A 695 0.26 -21.64 -5.41
N GLN A 696 -0.15 -21.26 -6.63
CA GLN A 696 0.19 -19.95 -7.21
C GLN A 696 -0.62 -18.76 -6.62
N ARG A 697 -1.79 -19.01 -6.02
CA ARG A 697 -2.57 -17.98 -5.29
C ARG A 697 -1.97 -17.74 -3.91
N GLY A 698 -1.45 -18.80 -3.29
CA GLY A 698 -0.99 -18.81 -1.89
C GLY A 698 -1.71 -19.88 -1.06
N VAL A 699 -2.76 -20.51 -1.59
CA VAL A 699 -3.55 -21.53 -0.90
C VAL A 699 -2.70 -22.76 -0.60
N THR A 700 -2.79 -23.29 0.62
CA THR A 700 -1.93 -24.38 1.08
C THR A 700 -2.31 -25.71 0.40
N ARG A 701 -1.32 -26.40 -0.19
CA ARG A 701 -1.51 -27.68 -0.93
C ARG A 701 -1.89 -28.92 -0.07
N PRO A 702 -2.23 -28.81 1.22
CA PRO A 702 -2.98 -29.84 1.93
C PRO A 702 -4.51 -29.72 1.92
N GLN A 703 -5.10 -28.64 1.38
CA GLN A 703 -6.53 -28.60 1.10
C GLN A 703 -6.81 -29.29 -0.24
N ASP A 704 -7.52 -30.41 -0.21
CA ASP A 704 -8.11 -31.06 -1.37
C ASP A 704 -9.35 -30.28 -1.87
N GLY A 705 -9.46 -30.09 -3.18
CA GLY A 705 -10.60 -29.42 -3.83
C GLY A 705 -11.79 -30.35 -4.06
N ASP A 706 -11.53 -31.66 -4.07
CA ASP A 706 -12.53 -32.74 -4.09
C ASP A 706 -12.66 -33.43 -2.72
N SER A 707 -13.41 -34.53 -2.67
CA SER A 707 -13.64 -35.32 -1.45
C SER A 707 -13.10 -36.75 -1.57
N ILE A 708 -12.06 -36.95 -2.37
CA ILE A 708 -11.47 -38.26 -2.68
C ILE A 708 -10.29 -38.54 -1.73
N PRO A 709 -10.34 -39.61 -0.91
CA PRO A 709 -9.23 -39.96 -0.02
C PRO A 709 -7.96 -40.37 -0.81
N GLY A 710 -7.02 -39.43 -0.97
CA GLY A 710 -5.96 -39.52 -1.95
C GLY A 710 -4.61 -38.94 -1.51
N ALA A 711 -3.98 -38.23 -2.43
CA ALA A 711 -2.64 -37.65 -2.33
C ALA A 711 -2.67 -36.14 -2.64
N ILE A 712 -3.32 -35.39 -1.75
CA ILE A 712 -3.62 -33.93 -1.61
C ILE A 712 -2.90 -32.86 -2.46
N VAL A 713 -1.78 -33.17 -3.10
CA VAL A 713 -0.98 -32.25 -3.91
C VAL A 713 -1.26 -32.48 -5.38
N ASP A 714 -1.90 -31.53 -6.05
CA ASP A 714 -2.10 -31.60 -7.51
C ASP A 714 -0.78 -31.51 -8.29
N SER A 715 -0.86 -31.90 -9.56
CA SER A 715 0.14 -31.58 -10.58
C SER A 715 -0.16 -30.25 -11.25
N GLY A 716 0.72 -29.25 -11.11
CA GLY A 716 0.72 -28.02 -11.89
C GLY A 716 0.03 -26.88 -11.16
N SER A 717 -1.20 -26.58 -11.54
CA SER A 717 -2.04 -25.60 -10.84
C SER A 717 -2.78 -26.25 -9.66
N PHE A 718 -3.98 -25.77 -9.35
CA PHE A 718 -4.87 -26.26 -8.31
C PHE A 718 -6.23 -26.68 -8.90
N GLU A 719 -7.00 -27.52 -8.21
CA GLU A 719 -8.38 -27.86 -8.58
C GLU A 719 -9.38 -26.72 -8.37
N LEU A 720 -10.17 -26.39 -9.40
CA LEU A 720 -11.34 -25.52 -9.25
C LEU A 720 -12.47 -26.27 -8.52
N GLY A 721 -12.71 -25.87 -7.27
CA GLY A 721 -13.72 -26.49 -6.39
C GLY A 721 -15.13 -26.54 -6.99
N GLY A 722 -15.89 -27.57 -6.59
CA GLY A 722 -17.05 -28.11 -7.31
C GLY A 722 -18.27 -27.22 -7.60
N SER A 723 -18.29 -25.96 -7.16
CA SER A 723 -19.43 -25.03 -7.37
C SER A 723 -19.29 -24.12 -8.59
N VAL A 724 -18.09 -23.94 -9.15
CA VAL A 724 -17.87 -22.98 -10.25
C VAL A 724 -18.12 -23.63 -11.62
N VAL A 725 -19.28 -23.36 -12.21
CA VAL A 725 -19.59 -23.79 -13.58
C VAL A 725 -18.67 -23.05 -14.57
N PRO A 726 -17.90 -23.74 -15.44
CA PRO A 726 -17.01 -23.08 -16.38
C PRO A 726 -17.78 -22.31 -17.45
N VAL A 727 -17.60 -20.99 -17.50
CA VAL A 727 -18.14 -20.13 -18.55
C VAL A 727 -17.64 -20.62 -19.92
N PRO A 728 -18.53 -20.87 -20.90
CA PRO A 728 -18.14 -21.46 -22.17
C PRO A 728 -17.31 -20.48 -23.01
N THR A 729 -16.13 -20.92 -23.44
CA THR A 729 -15.24 -20.14 -24.31
C THR A 729 -15.96 -19.66 -25.58
N PRO A 730 -15.86 -18.37 -25.96
CA PRO A 730 -16.48 -17.89 -27.19
C PRO A 730 -15.94 -18.65 -28.40
N THR A 731 -16.83 -19.30 -29.14
CA THR A 731 -16.48 -20.04 -30.37
C THR A 731 -15.98 -19.05 -31.43
N PRO A 732 -14.83 -19.31 -32.10
CA PRO A 732 -14.32 -18.41 -33.13
C PRO A 732 -15.35 -18.18 -34.24
N ALA A 733 -15.77 -16.92 -34.42
CA ALA A 733 -16.72 -16.55 -35.46
C ALA A 733 -16.18 -16.93 -36.85
N PRO A 734 -16.96 -17.62 -37.70
CA PRO A 734 -16.48 -18.10 -38.98
C PRO A 734 -16.16 -16.93 -39.92
N THR A 735 -14.97 -16.94 -40.51
CA THR A 735 -14.46 -15.88 -41.39
C THR A 735 -15.46 -15.56 -42.51
N PRO A 736 -15.93 -14.30 -42.65
CA PRO A 736 -16.96 -13.96 -43.63
C PRO A 736 -16.44 -14.16 -45.05
N THR A 737 -17.12 -15.03 -45.80
CA THR A 737 -16.84 -15.23 -47.24
C THR A 737 -17.35 -14.02 -48.02
N PRO A 738 -16.58 -13.44 -48.96
CA PRO A 738 -17.01 -12.25 -49.69
C PRO A 738 -18.27 -12.47 -50.53
N ALA A 739 -19.35 -11.79 -50.18
CA ALA A 739 -20.58 -11.73 -50.98
C ALA A 739 -20.38 -10.81 -52.22
N PRO A 740 -21.01 -11.12 -53.37
CA PRO A 740 -20.69 -10.48 -54.65
C PRO A 740 -21.26 -9.06 -54.82
N THR A 741 -20.50 -8.22 -55.55
CA THR A 741 -20.84 -6.81 -55.83
C THR A 741 -22.14 -6.65 -56.62
N PRO A 742 -23.12 -5.84 -56.16
CA PRO A 742 -24.31 -5.51 -56.95
C PRO A 742 -24.01 -4.47 -58.03
N THR A 743 -24.70 -4.58 -59.18
CA THR A 743 -24.59 -3.65 -60.33
C THR A 743 -25.75 -2.62 -60.31
N PRO A 744 -25.53 -1.31 -60.55
CA PRO A 744 -26.53 -0.27 -60.29
C PRO A 744 -27.41 0.12 -61.49
N THR A 745 -28.69 0.43 -61.26
CA THR A 745 -29.61 1.33 -62.04
C THR A 745 -31.04 1.25 -61.45
N PRO A 746 -31.97 2.21 -61.71
CA PRO A 746 -31.85 3.68 -61.70
C PRO A 746 -32.98 4.39 -60.90
N THR A 747 -32.81 5.69 -60.62
CA THR A 747 -33.84 6.57 -60.01
C THR A 747 -34.95 7.00 -60.99
N PRO A 748 -36.21 7.13 -60.53
CA PRO A 748 -37.06 8.26 -60.91
C PRO A 748 -37.82 8.91 -59.73
N ALA A 749 -38.38 10.11 -59.96
CA ALA A 749 -39.18 10.93 -59.02
C ALA A 749 -40.55 11.30 -59.68
N PRO A 750 -41.42 12.20 -59.14
CA PRO A 750 -41.52 12.84 -57.82
C PRO A 750 -42.96 12.76 -57.19
N THR A 751 -43.22 13.52 -56.11
CA THR A 751 -44.47 13.58 -55.31
C THR A 751 -45.70 14.20 -56.01
N PRO A 752 -46.93 13.84 -55.58
CA PRO A 752 -47.99 14.87 -55.36
C PRO A 752 -48.94 14.62 -54.15
N THR A 753 -49.69 15.66 -53.75
CA THR A 753 -50.80 15.63 -52.76
C THR A 753 -51.97 16.52 -53.25
N PRO A 754 -53.26 16.18 -53.01
CA PRO A 754 -54.15 17.06 -52.22
C PRO A 754 -55.31 16.34 -51.44
N ALA A 755 -56.11 17.11 -50.69
CA ALA A 755 -57.23 16.72 -49.78
C ALA A 755 -58.64 16.88 -50.45
N PRO A 756 -59.87 16.97 -49.80
CA PRO A 756 -60.24 17.23 -48.38
C PRO A 756 -61.52 16.52 -47.78
N THR A 757 -62.02 17.07 -46.65
CA THR A 757 -63.10 16.79 -45.65
C THR A 757 -64.59 16.69 -46.14
N PRO A 758 -65.67 16.36 -45.34
CA PRO A 758 -66.11 17.03 -44.06
C PRO A 758 -66.93 16.22 -42.97
N THR A 759 -67.38 16.95 -41.93
CA THR A 759 -68.08 16.60 -40.65
C THR A 759 -69.62 16.38 -40.74
N PRO A 760 -70.34 15.87 -39.69
CA PRO A 760 -70.97 16.75 -38.64
C PRO A 760 -71.24 16.12 -37.21
N THR A 761 -71.86 16.89 -36.31
CA THR A 761 -72.32 16.58 -34.90
C THR A 761 -73.87 16.76 -34.77
N PRO A 762 -74.62 17.05 -33.63
CA PRO A 762 -74.29 17.33 -32.19
C PRO A 762 -75.29 16.86 -31.04
N THR A 763 -74.84 16.81 -29.75
CA THR A 763 -75.53 17.33 -28.49
C THR A 763 -76.90 16.72 -27.98
N PRO A 764 -77.39 16.81 -26.68
CA PRO A 764 -76.83 16.92 -25.29
C PRO A 764 -77.44 15.98 -24.15
N ALA A 765 -76.82 15.96 -22.94
CA ALA A 765 -77.29 16.02 -21.50
C ALA A 765 -78.67 15.47 -20.97
N PRO A 766 -79.00 15.36 -19.63
CA PRO A 766 -78.32 15.81 -18.37
C PRO A 766 -78.33 14.84 -17.11
N THR A 767 -77.83 15.33 -15.94
CA THR A 767 -77.59 14.67 -14.60
C THR A 767 -78.64 14.94 -13.49
N PRO A 768 -78.67 14.21 -12.32
CA PRO A 768 -78.25 14.78 -11.00
C PRO A 768 -77.69 13.78 -9.90
N THR A 769 -78.15 13.85 -8.62
CA THR A 769 -77.51 13.48 -7.30
C THR A 769 -78.54 12.91 -6.25
N PRO A 770 -78.37 12.77 -4.88
CA PRO A 770 -77.23 12.68 -3.89
C PRO A 770 -77.35 11.76 -2.59
N ALA A 771 -76.22 11.47 -1.88
CA ALA A 771 -75.94 11.39 -0.38
C ALA A 771 -76.78 10.49 0.62
N PRO A 772 -76.47 10.31 1.97
CA PRO A 772 -75.41 10.84 2.89
C PRO A 772 -74.76 9.85 3.95
N THR A 773 -74.03 10.40 4.96
CA THR A 773 -73.17 9.87 6.10
C THR A 773 -73.90 9.59 7.47
N PRO A 774 -73.31 9.33 8.72
CA PRO A 774 -71.93 9.03 9.26
C PRO A 774 -71.79 7.94 10.44
N THR A 775 -70.61 7.91 11.14
CA THR A 775 -69.99 7.19 12.34
C THR A 775 -70.83 6.79 13.62
N PRO A 776 -70.34 6.07 14.71
CA PRO A 776 -68.99 6.04 15.40
C PRO A 776 -68.45 4.70 16.09
N THR A 777 -67.39 4.85 16.94
CA THR A 777 -66.49 3.95 17.77
C THR A 777 -67.13 3.16 18.98
N PRO A 778 -66.44 2.37 19.89
CA PRO A 778 -65.00 2.33 20.36
C PRO A 778 -64.32 0.94 20.72
N THR A 779 -63.09 0.99 21.30
CA THR A 779 -62.16 -0.08 21.80
C THR A 779 -62.54 -0.74 23.16
N PRO A 780 -61.95 -1.89 23.59
CA PRO A 780 -60.79 -1.90 24.55
C PRO A 780 -59.82 -3.14 24.55
N ALA A 781 -58.77 -3.12 25.40
CA ALA A 781 -57.84 -4.22 25.77
C ALA A 781 -58.02 -4.59 27.29
N PRO A 782 -57.16 -5.36 28.06
CA PRO A 782 -55.87 -6.06 27.77
C PRO A 782 -55.58 -7.44 28.51
N THR A 783 -54.42 -8.10 28.20
CA THR A 783 -53.53 -9.02 29.02
C THR A 783 -54.06 -10.25 29.84
N PRO A 784 -53.21 -11.15 30.44
CA PRO A 784 -51.80 -11.60 30.20
C PRO A 784 -51.50 -13.15 30.32
N THR A 785 -50.25 -13.58 29.98
CA THR A 785 -49.45 -14.77 30.47
C THR A 785 -50.00 -16.23 30.37
N PRO A 786 -49.21 -17.32 30.63
CA PRO A 786 -47.76 -17.49 30.86
C PRO A 786 -47.05 -18.59 30.00
N ALA A 787 -45.72 -18.72 30.13
CA ALA A 787 -44.91 -19.85 29.65
C ALA A 787 -44.66 -20.95 30.73
N PRO A 788 -44.22 -22.17 30.34
CA PRO A 788 -43.66 -23.17 31.26
C PRO A 788 -42.22 -23.60 30.96
N THR A 789 -41.44 -23.93 32.00
CA THR A 789 -40.04 -24.43 31.93
C THR A 789 -39.97 -25.89 32.49
N PRO A 790 -38.82 -26.55 32.81
CA PRO A 790 -38.42 -27.80 32.12
C PRO A 790 -38.39 -29.07 33.02
N THR A 791 -37.49 -30.02 32.69
CA THR A 791 -37.04 -31.25 33.41
C THR A 791 -38.04 -32.41 33.58
N PRO A 792 -37.62 -33.68 33.91
CA PRO A 792 -36.26 -34.18 34.23
C PRO A 792 -35.77 -35.47 33.50
N THR A 793 -34.49 -35.78 33.71
CA THR A 793 -33.77 -37.04 33.40
C THR A 793 -34.21 -38.26 34.23
N PRO A 794 -33.82 -39.49 33.83
CA PRO A 794 -33.50 -40.54 34.79
C PRO A 794 -32.13 -41.22 34.56
N THR A 795 -31.39 -41.47 35.64
CA THR A 795 -30.16 -42.29 35.67
C THR A 795 -30.19 -43.21 36.89
N PRO A 796 -29.78 -44.48 36.77
CA PRO A 796 -28.79 -45.00 37.72
C PRO A 796 -27.74 -45.96 37.09
N ALA A 797 -26.60 -46.05 37.78
CA ALA A 797 -25.42 -46.88 37.50
C ALA A 797 -25.60 -48.35 38.03
N PRO A 798 -24.62 -49.30 38.02
CA PRO A 798 -23.17 -49.13 37.83
C PRO A 798 -22.37 -50.21 37.03
N THR A 799 -21.05 -49.98 37.04
CA THR A 799 -19.85 -50.70 36.54
C THR A 799 -19.82 -52.25 36.66
N PRO A 800 -18.98 -52.95 35.86
CA PRO A 800 -17.55 -53.08 36.23
C PRO A 800 -16.51 -52.88 35.10
N THR A 801 -15.35 -52.38 35.53
CA THR A 801 -14.09 -52.15 34.81
C THR A 801 -13.40 -53.45 34.36
N PRO A 802 -12.57 -53.40 33.31
CA PRO A 802 -11.34 -54.20 33.26
C PRO A 802 -10.09 -53.33 33.08
N ALA A 803 -9.20 -53.35 34.07
CA ALA A 803 -7.85 -52.77 34.05
C ALA A 803 -7.01 -53.43 35.16
N PRO A 804 -5.66 -53.44 35.09
CA PRO A 804 -4.79 -53.45 33.91
C PRO A 804 -3.75 -54.61 34.00
N THR A 805 -2.69 -54.56 33.16
CA THR A 805 -1.39 -55.27 33.42
C THR A 805 -1.48 -56.82 33.21
N PRO A 806 -0.38 -57.61 33.03
CA PRO A 806 1.04 -57.25 33.10
C PRO A 806 1.91 -57.55 31.86
N ALA A 807 3.06 -56.87 31.83
CA ALA A 807 4.20 -57.21 30.97
C ALA A 807 5.06 -58.32 31.60
N PRO A 808 5.81 -59.09 30.78
CA PRO A 808 6.91 -59.92 31.25
C PRO A 808 8.29 -59.34 30.86
N THR A 809 8.97 -58.77 31.85
CA THR A 809 10.44 -58.65 31.93
C THR A 809 10.92 -59.52 33.11
N PRO A 810 12.22 -59.90 33.26
CA PRO A 810 13.37 -59.71 32.37
C PRO A 810 14.26 -60.99 32.15
N THR A 811 15.33 -60.88 31.36
CA THR A 811 16.74 -61.36 31.59
C THR A 811 16.96 -62.75 32.26
N PRO A 812 17.78 -63.67 31.68
CA PRO A 812 19.22 -63.42 31.55
C PRO A 812 19.99 -64.01 30.34
N ALA A 813 21.22 -63.51 30.16
CA ALA A 813 22.24 -64.07 29.27
C ALA A 813 23.09 -65.16 29.96
N PRO A 814 23.90 -65.90 29.18
CA PRO A 814 25.23 -66.29 29.64
C PRO A 814 26.35 -65.82 28.68
N THR A 815 27.28 -65.02 29.21
CA THR A 815 28.71 -65.08 28.86
C THR A 815 29.34 -66.35 29.48
N PRO A 816 30.60 -66.74 29.18
CA PRO A 816 31.64 -66.10 28.34
C PRO A 816 31.86 -66.91 27.03
N THR A 817 32.98 -66.94 26.28
CA THR A 817 34.43 -66.65 26.45
C THR A 817 35.03 -66.49 25.02
N GLU A 818 36.20 -65.92 24.73
CA GLU A 818 37.30 -65.37 25.54
C GLU A 818 38.09 -64.34 24.69
N THR A 819 38.60 -63.27 25.30
CA THR A 819 39.63 -62.41 24.67
C THR A 819 41.00 -63.05 24.88
N PRO A 820 41.93 -63.02 23.91
CA PRO A 820 43.05 -62.12 24.17
C PRO A 820 43.60 -61.36 22.96
N THR A 821 43.96 -60.10 23.19
CA THR A 821 44.96 -59.33 22.45
C THR A 821 46.31 -60.08 22.46
N PRO A 822 47.22 -59.86 21.48
CA PRO A 822 48.08 -58.69 21.61
C PRO A 822 48.54 -57.99 20.30
N THR A 823 48.74 -56.68 20.46
CA THR A 823 49.76 -55.81 19.82
C THR A 823 51.15 -56.51 19.75
N PRO A 824 52.11 -56.11 18.87
CA PRO A 824 52.34 -54.73 18.43
C PRO A 824 52.79 -54.51 16.97
N ALA A 825 53.00 -53.22 16.63
CA ALA A 825 53.77 -52.77 15.47
C ALA A 825 55.28 -53.12 15.62
N PRO A 826 56.09 -53.02 14.55
CA PRO A 826 56.69 -51.71 14.24
C PRO A 826 56.92 -51.39 12.74
N THR A 827 57.28 -50.14 12.47
CA THR A 827 58.04 -49.68 11.28
C THR A 827 59.39 -50.42 11.16
N PRO A 828 59.98 -50.59 9.95
CA PRO A 828 60.68 -49.45 9.30
C PRO A 828 60.76 -49.43 7.75
N THR A 829 61.25 -48.29 7.24
CA THR A 829 61.89 -48.05 5.93
C THR A 829 63.12 -48.97 5.68
N PRO A 830 63.64 -49.21 4.45
CA PRO A 830 64.12 -48.15 3.52
C PRO A 830 63.90 -48.39 2.00
N ALA A 831 64.40 -47.45 1.18
CA ALA A 831 64.37 -47.44 -0.30
C ALA A 831 65.54 -48.25 -0.95
N PRO A 832 65.69 -48.19 -2.30
CA PRO A 832 66.75 -47.29 -2.79
C PRO A 832 66.44 -46.46 -4.06
N THR A 833 67.15 -45.34 -4.16
CA THR A 833 67.45 -44.46 -5.32
C THR A 833 68.50 -45.13 -6.27
N PRO A 834 69.07 -44.52 -7.35
CA PRO A 834 69.31 -43.10 -7.68
C PRO A 834 68.91 -42.69 -9.13
N THR A 835 69.33 -41.60 -9.80
CA THR A 835 70.46 -40.62 -9.73
C THR A 835 70.02 -39.35 -10.51
N GLU A 836 70.58 -38.12 -10.44
CA GLU A 836 71.73 -37.54 -9.71
C GLU A 836 71.32 -36.28 -8.90
N THR A 837 72.04 -35.15 -9.02
CA THR A 837 71.83 -33.79 -8.47
C THR A 837 72.68 -32.80 -9.34
N PRO A 838 72.74 -31.45 -9.18
CA PRO A 838 73.33 -30.78 -8.00
C PRO A 838 72.67 -29.45 -7.52
N THR A 839 73.03 -29.08 -6.29
CA THR A 839 72.75 -27.85 -5.51
C THR A 839 73.77 -26.70 -5.81
N PRO A 840 73.82 -25.51 -5.14
CA PRO A 840 73.20 -25.10 -3.86
C PRO A 840 72.59 -23.67 -3.74
N THR A 841 71.94 -23.45 -2.59
CA THR A 841 71.44 -22.18 -2.00
C THR A 841 72.57 -21.34 -1.34
N PRO A 842 72.36 -20.08 -0.89
CA PRO A 842 71.82 -19.82 0.48
C PRO A 842 70.91 -18.56 0.63
N ALA A 843 70.42 -18.30 1.85
CA ALA A 843 69.62 -17.14 2.31
C ALA A 843 70.28 -16.56 3.62
N PRO A 844 69.62 -15.81 4.56
CA PRO A 844 68.42 -14.94 4.55
C PRO A 844 68.57 -13.56 5.29
N THR A 845 67.60 -12.62 5.15
CA THR A 845 67.28 -11.45 6.06
C THR A 845 68.38 -10.36 6.29
N PRO A 846 68.15 -9.19 6.98
CA PRO A 846 66.95 -8.61 7.63
C PRO A 846 66.60 -7.12 7.26
N THR A 847 65.61 -6.52 7.93
CA THR A 847 65.20 -5.07 7.97
C THR A 847 66.18 -4.18 8.78
N PRO A 848 66.31 -2.84 8.56
CA PRO A 848 65.39 -1.80 9.09
C PRO A 848 65.29 -0.45 8.29
N ALA A 849 64.66 0.59 8.88
CA ALA A 849 64.48 1.99 8.37
C ALA A 849 65.60 2.97 8.90
N PRO A 850 65.64 4.33 8.70
CA PRO A 850 64.59 5.32 8.38
C PRO A 850 64.97 6.51 7.41
N THR A 851 64.21 7.63 7.49
CA THR A 851 64.14 8.91 6.71
C THR A 851 65.38 9.85 6.78
N PRO A 852 65.56 10.90 5.93
CA PRO A 852 64.74 12.16 5.90
C PRO A 852 64.55 12.87 4.52
N ALA A 853 63.97 14.08 4.52
CA ALA A 853 63.60 14.90 3.34
C ALA A 853 64.52 16.12 3.09
N PRO A 854 64.29 16.90 2.00
CA PRO A 854 64.34 18.37 2.10
C PRO A 854 63.24 19.15 1.35
N THR A 855 62.98 20.39 1.79
CA THR A 855 62.13 21.45 1.17
C THR A 855 63.04 22.59 0.66
N PRO A 856 62.60 23.53 -0.23
CA PRO A 856 61.83 24.72 0.21
C PRO A 856 60.87 25.39 -0.83
N THR A 857 60.13 26.40 -0.34
CA THR A 857 59.18 27.36 -0.98
C THR A 857 59.89 28.66 -1.48
N PRO A 858 59.24 29.81 -1.90
CA PRO A 858 57.82 30.15 -2.24
C PRO A 858 57.56 31.01 -3.53
N ALA A 859 56.27 31.22 -3.88
CA ALA A 859 55.52 32.40 -4.43
C ALA A 859 56.16 33.43 -5.43
N PRO A 860 55.39 33.98 -6.42
CA PRO A 860 54.51 35.14 -6.15
C PRO A 860 53.21 35.33 -7.03
N THR A 861 52.35 36.27 -6.60
CA THR A 861 51.17 36.91 -7.27
C THR A 861 51.57 38.21 -8.05
N PRO A 862 50.68 39.09 -8.61
CA PRO A 862 49.24 39.03 -9.04
C PRO A 862 48.87 39.74 -10.41
N THR A 863 47.61 39.58 -10.89
CA THR A 863 46.82 40.52 -11.80
C THR A 863 47.33 40.82 -13.24
N PRO A 864 46.54 41.45 -14.18
CA PRO A 864 45.10 41.83 -14.24
C PRO A 864 44.34 41.40 -15.56
N THR A 865 43.08 41.85 -15.72
CA THR A 865 42.19 41.82 -16.92
C THR A 865 42.64 42.75 -18.08
N PRO A 866 42.15 42.64 -19.36
CA PRO A 866 40.79 43.07 -19.78
C PRO A 866 40.13 42.42 -21.06
N GLU A 867 38.92 42.93 -21.36
CA GLU A 867 37.98 42.85 -22.52
C GLU A 867 38.50 43.40 -23.90
N PRO A 868 37.71 43.55 -25.03
CA PRO A 868 36.31 43.17 -25.39
C PRO A 868 36.07 42.62 -26.86
N THR A 869 34.79 42.59 -27.28
CA THR A 869 34.11 42.28 -28.58
C THR A 869 34.58 43.08 -29.83
N PRO A 870 34.23 42.68 -31.10
CA PRO A 870 33.00 43.19 -31.79
C PRO A 870 32.32 42.31 -32.90
N THR A 871 31.05 42.65 -33.24
CA THR A 871 30.22 42.18 -34.41
C THR A 871 30.21 43.23 -35.55
N PRO A 872 30.05 42.94 -36.88
CA PRO A 872 28.76 42.72 -37.63
C PRO A 872 28.84 41.61 -38.76
N THR A 873 27.82 41.07 -39.49
CA THR A 873 26.64 41.55 -40.30
C THR A 873 27.00 42.11 -41.72
N PRO A 874 26.29 41.91 -42.89
CA PRO A 874 25.16 41.02 -43.33
C PRO A 874 25.26 40.31 -44.75
N THR A 875 24.21 39.50 -45.07
CA THR A 875 23.43 39.18 -46.34
C THR A 875 23.74 39.99 -47.64
N PRO A 876 23.65 39.48 -48.93
CA PRO A 876 22.46 38.84 -49.56
C PRO A 876 22.62 37.78 -50.72
N ALA A 877 21.49 37.31 -51.29
CA ALA A 877 21.33 36.26 -52.36
C ALA A 877 21.04 36.82 -53.79
N PRO A 878 20.88 35.99 -54.88
CA PRO A 878 19.53 35.45 -55.26
C PRO A 878 19.44 34.13 -56.12
N THR A 879 18.19 33.77 -56.52
CA THR A 879 17.59 32.65 -57.32
C THR A 879 17.97 32.57 -58.83
N PRO A 880 17.73 31.46 -59.62
CA PRO A 880 16.39 31.02 -60.17
C PRO A 880 16.12 29.49 -60.49
N THR A 881 15.01 28.83 -60.07
CA THR A 881 13.67 28.54 -60.75
C THR A 881 13.55 27.15 -61.54
N PRO A 882 12.38 26.63 -62.07
CA PRO A 882 11.74 25.41 -61.49
C PRO A 882 11.06 24.35 -62.45
N ALA A 883 10.19 23.48 -61.86
CA ALA A 883 8.99 22.76 -62.40
C ALA A 883 9.15 21.34 -63.02
N PRO A 884 8.08 20.48 -63.10
CA PRO A 884 6.65 20.66 -62.76
C PRO A 884 6.03 19.62 -61.77
N THR A 885 4.69 19.66 -61.61
CA THR A 885 3.88 19.06 -60.52
C THR A 885 2.84 18.01 -60.98
N PRO A 886 2.53 16.95 -60.20
CA PRO A 886 1.30 16.13 -60.29
C PRO A 886 0.19 16.53 -59.28
N ALA A 887 -1.06 16.16 -59.57
CA ALA A 887 -2.28 16.60 -58.86
C ALA A 887 -2.56 15.86 -57.52
N PRO A 888 -3.43 16.41 -56.62
CA PRO A 888 -3.67 15.86 -55.28
C PRO A 888 -4.70 14.72 -55.22
N THR A 889 -4.55 13.86 -54.21
CA THR A 889 -5.46 12.78 -53.81
C THR A 889 -6.31 13.23 -52.61
N PRO A 890 -7.62 12.89 -52.51
CA PRO A 890 -8.49 13.40 -51.43
C PRO A 890 -8.18 12.83 -50.04
N THR A 891 -8.46 13.65 -49.02
CA THR A 891 -8.31 13.34 -47.59
C THR A 891 -9.32 12.27 -47.13
N PRO A 892 -8.91 11.26 -46.33
CA PRO A 892 -9.84 10.39 -45.61
C PRO A 892 -10.66 11.15 -44.56
N ALA A 893 -11.89 10.72 -44.34
CA ALA A 893 -12.72 11.20 -43.22
C ALA A 893 -12.19 10.66 -41.87
N PRO A 894 -12.46 11.33 -40.73
CA PRO A 894 -12.07 10.82 -39.42
C PRO A 894 -12.81 9.52 -39.09
N THR A 895 -12.07 8.52 -38.62
CA THR A 895 -12.62 7.33 -37.94
C THR A 895 -13.32 7.77 -36.65
N PRO A 896 -14.49 7.21 -36.28
CA PRO A 896 -15.11 7.50 -34.99
C PRO A 896 -14.19 7.10 -33.82
N THR A 897 -14.16 7.94 -32.79
CA THR A 897 -13.48 7.66 -31.52
C THR A 897 -14.13 6.47 -30.83
N PRO A 898 -13.36 5.53 -30.24
CA PRO A 898 -13.91 4.60 -29.26
C PRO A 898 -14.54 5.36 -28.08
N ALA A 899 -15.62 4.83 -27.51
CA ALA A 899 -16.13 5.30 -26.23
C ALA A 899 -15.08 5.10 -25.12
N PRO A 900 -15.09 5.91 -24.05
CA PRO A 900 -14.21 5.67 -22.91
C PRO A 900 -14.54 4.32 -22.26
N THR A 901 -13.52 3.52 -21.99
CA THR A 901 -13.62 2.40 -21.05
C THR A 901 -13.76 2.96 -19.63
N PRO A 902 -14.55 2.35 -18.72
CA PRO A 902 -14.62 2.74 -17.32
C PRO A 902 -13.22 2.84 -16.67
N ALA A 903 -13.09 3.75 -15.71
CA ALA A 903 -11.88 3.87 -14.91
C ALA A 903 -11.87 2.77 -13.83
N PRO A 904 -10.73 2.09 -13.58
CA PRO A 904 -10.63 1.19 -12.45
C PRO A 904 -10.64 1.98 -11.14
N THR A 905 -11.56 1.61 -10.25
CA THR A 905 -11.61 2.03 -8.84
C THR A 905 -10.28 1.70 -8.14
N PRO A 906 -9.75 2.55 -7.25
CA PRO A 906 -8.41 2.35 -6.69
C PRO A 906 -8.40 1.35 -5.52
N THR A 907 -7.80 0.17 -5.73
CA THR A 907 -7.44 -0.73 -4.63
C THR A 907 -6.50 -0.03 -3.63
N PRO A 908 -6.72 -0.12 -2.31
CA PRO A 908 -5.83 0.45 -1.30
C PRO A 908 -4.44 -0.22 -1.29
N ALA A 909 -3.49 0.38 -0.57
CA ALA A 909 -2.11 -0.08 -0.49
C ALA A 909 -1.49 0.18 0.89
N PRO A 910 -0.59 -0.68 1.39
CA PRO A 910 -0.30 -0.78 2.82
C PRO A 910 0.43 0.44 3.40
N THR A 911 -0.10 0.92 4.53
CA THR A 911 0.46 2.01 5.34
C THR A 911 1.59 1.51 6.25
N PRO A 912 2.71 2.25 6.39
CA PRO A 912 3.71 1.97 7.40
C PRO A 912 3.35 2.63 8.75
N THR A 913 3.12 1.79 9.76
CA THR A 913 2.76 2.06 11.17
C THR A 913 3.15 3.44 11.72
N PRO A 914 2.17 4.34 11.96
CA PRO A 914 2.23 5.39 12.98
C PRO A 914 2.03 4.81 14.39
N ALA A 915 2.09 5.67 15.41
CA ALA A 915 1.46 5.41 16.70
C ALA A 915 1.03 6.78 17.28
N VAL A 916 -0.10 6.92 17.97
CA VAL A 916 -1.04 5.89 18.49
C VAL A 916 -2.45 6.18 17.98
N ASP A 917 -3.34 5.18 18.09
CA ASP A 917 -4.68 5.12 17.49
C ASP A 917 -4.63 5.05 15.96
N ASP A 918 -4.54 3.81 15.45
CA ASP A 918 -4.26 3.51 14.03
C ASP A 918 -5.52 2.97 13.31
N CYS A 919 -6.72 3.39 13.75
CA CYS A 919 -7.94 3.20 12.98
C CYS A 919 -7.89 4.09 11.72
N LEU A 920 -7.27 3.59 10.66
CA LEU A 920 -7.14 4.31 9.40
C LEU A 920 -8.51 4.57 8.71
N LEU A 921 -9.57 3.91 9.18
CA LEU A 921 -10.93 4.02 8.66
C LEU A 921 -11.55 5.41 8.94
N HIS A 922 -11.16 6.06 10.04
CA HIS A 922 -11.50 7.49 10.33
C HIS A 922 -10.98 8.50 9.29
N SER A 923 -10.06 8.08 8.41
CA SER A 923 -9.58 8.90 7.29
C SER A 923 -10.36 8.70 6.00
N LEU A 924 -11.29 7.73 6.00
CA LEU A 924 -12.28 7.46 4.99
C LEU A 924 -13.63 8.07 5.43
N ASN A 925 -14.53 8.31 4.48
CA ASN A 925 -15.93 8.53 4.79
C ASN A 925 -16.68 7.27 4.37
N ALA A 926 -17.60 6.78 5.21
CA ALA A 926 -18.56 5.75 4.81
C ALA A 926 -19.31 6.19 3.53
N PRO A 927 -19.56 5.29 2.57
CA PRO A 927 -20.29 5.63 1.35
C PRO A 927 -21.74 6.03 1.68
N GLN A 928 -22.25 7.01 0.95
CA GLN A 928 -23.64 7.44 1.00
C GLN A 928 -24.13 7.64 -0.43
N LEU A 929 -25.40 7.34 -0.70
CA LEU A 929 -26.01 7.81 -1.94
C LEU A 929 -26.06 9.35 -1.93
N ASP A 930 -25.58 9.97 -3.01
CA ASP A 930 -25.97 11.34 -3.35
C ASP A 930 -27.09 11.26 -4.41
N PRO A 931 -28.36 11.56 -4.06
CA PRO A 931 -29.48 11.58 -5.00
C PRO A 931 -29.32 12.58 -6.16
N ALA A 932 -28.30 13.45 -6.16
CA ALA A 932 -27.91 14.29 -7.29
C ALA A 932 -26.89 13.66 -8.25
N THR A 933 -26.31 12.50 -7.89
CA THR A 933 -25.40 11.72 -8.76
C THR A 933 -26.07 10.53 -9.43
N ILE A 934 -27.09 9.94 -8.79
CA ILE A 934 -27.96 8.93 -9.40
C ILE A 934 -28.77 9.57 -10.53
N THR A 935 -28.60 9.10 -11.77
CA THR A 935 -29.35 9.59 -12.93
C THR A 935 -30.00 8.45 -13.72
N PRO A 936 -31.34 8.45 -13.89
CA PRO A 936 -32.05 7.49 -14.72
C PRO A 936 -31.46 7.30 -16.12
N ASN A 937 -31.46 6.05 -16.58
CA ASN A 937 -30.93 5.60 -17.86
C ASN A 937 -31.60 6.27 -19.08
N PRO A 938 -30.90 6.44 -20.22
CA PRO A 938 -31.47 7.05 -21.44
C PRO A 938 -32.58 6.22 -22.12
N VAL A 939 -33.83 6.46 -21.74
CA VAL A 939 -35.05 5.78 -22.22
C VAL A 939 -35.27 5.89 -23.75
N GLN A 940 -35.64 4.76 -24.37
CA GLN A 940 -36.10 4.63 -25.75
C GLN A 940 -37.61 4.37 -25.86
N GLN A 941 -38.22 3.64 -24.92
CA GLN A 941 -39.66 3.39 -24.83
C GLN A 941 -40.14 3.44 -23.37
N THR A 942 -41.39 3.86 -23.15
CA THR A 942 -42.02 3.87 -21.81
C THR A 942 -43.23 2.94 -21.78
N ILE A 943 -43.37 2.20 -20.69
CA ILE A 943 -44.43 1.25 -20.38
C ILE A 943 -44.97 1.59 -18.97
N ASN A 944 -46.29 1.60 -18.80
CA ASN A 944 -46.96 1.93 -17.54
C ASN A 944 -48.02 0.88 -17.23
N GLY A 945 -48.12 0.48 -15.96
CA GLY A 945 -49.19 -0.33 -15.40
C GLY A 945 -50.47 0.46 -15.10
N GLY A 946 -51.33 -0.16 -14.28
CA GLY A 946 -52.58 0.38 -13.78
C GLY A 946 -52.51 0.93 -12.36
N GLU A 947 -53.54 0.61 -11.56
CA GLU A 947 -53.60 0.79 -10.10
C GLU A 947 -54.28 -0.47 -9.49
N ASP A 948 -53.97 -1.63 -10.10
CA ASP A 948 -54.39 -3.00 -9.82
C ASP A 948 -53.21 -3.89 -10.27
N SER A 949 -52.79 -4.89 -9.46
CA SER A 949 -51.64 -5.79 -9.74
C SER A 949 -51.50 -6.26 -11.20
N ASP A 950 -50.41 -5.84 -11.83
CA ASP A 950 -50.04 -6.03 -13.23
C ASP A 950 -48.85 -7.01 -13.43
N PHE A 951 -48.63 -7.41 -14.68
CA PHE A 951 -47.48 -8.22 -15.09
C PHE A 951 -46.87 -7.60 -16.35
N ILE A 952 -45.68 -7.02 -16.23
CA ILE A 952 -45.04 -6.25 -17.31
C ILE A 952 -43.68 -6.86 -17.66
N MET A 953 -43.36 -6.82 -18.95
CA MET A 953 -42.16 -7.43 -19.53
C MET A 953 -41.66 -6.53 -20.67
N GLY A 954 -40.45 -6.00 -20.52
CA GLY A 954 -39.71 -5.19 -21.47
C GLY A 954 -39.16 -5.99 -22.65
N SER A 955 -38.01 -5.59 -23.20
CA SER A 955 -37.53 -6.15 -24.46
C SER A 955 -36.01 -6.40 -24.53
N VAL A 956 -35.29 -5.64 -25.36
CA VAL A 956 -33.84 -5.71 -25.62
C VAL A 956 -33.27 -4.30 -25.93
N ILE A 957 -33.95 -3.26 -25.45
CA ILE A 957 -33.67 -1.83 -25.65
C ILE A 957 -34.06 -1.08 -24.37
N ASN A 958 -33.46 0.09 -24.15
CA ASN A 958 -33.65 0.89 -22.93
C ASN A 958 -35.12 1.28 -22.69
N GLU A 959 -35.76 0.63 -21.74
CA GLU A 959 -37.15 0.86 -21.34
C GLU A 959 -37.24 1.85 -20.15
N SER A 960 -38.46 2.34 -19.89
CA SER A 960 -38.90 2.81 -18.58
C SER A 960 -40.19 2.07 -18.27
N ILE A 961 -40.22 1.33 -17.17
CA ILE A 961 -41.31 0.44 -16.77
C ILE A 961 -41.78 0.90 -15.40
N ASN A 962 -43.03 1.35 -15.30
CA ASN A 962 -43.58 1.96 -14.09
C ASN A 962 -44.85 1.19 -13.70
N GLY A 963 -44.87 0.53 -12.54
CA GLY A 963 -46.01 -0.27 -12.06
C GLY A 963 -47.18 0.61 -11.58
N LEU A 964 -46.85 1.48 -10.63
CA LEU A 964 -47.63 2.53 -9.94
C LEU A 964 -48.25 2.15 -8.60
N ALA A 965 -49.15 1.16 -8.55
CA ALA A 965 -49.85 0.80 -7.30
C ALA A 965 -50.53 -0.58 -7.35
N GLY A 966 -50.32 -1.37 -6.28
CA GLY A 966 -50.77 -2.74 -6.15
C GLY A 966 -49.67 -3.73 -6.58
N ASN A 967 -49.61 -4.89 -5.92
CA ASN A 967 -48.51 -5.85 -6.02
C ASN A 967 -48.18 -6.27 -7.47
N ASP A 968 -47.11 -5.72 -8.05
CA ASP A 968 -46.75 -5.86 -9.45
C ASP A 968 -45.63 -6.89 -9.69
N THR A 969 -45.43 -7.25 -10.96
CA THR A 969 -44.26 -8.04 -11.38
C THR A 969 -43.68 -7.51 -12.68
N LEU A 970 -42.50 -6.89 -12.61
CA LEU A 970 -41.88 -6.12 -13.70
C LEU A 970 -40.53 -6.76 -14.13
N TYR A 971 -40.36 -7.02 -15.42
CA TYR A 971 -39.09 -7.50 -16.00
C TYR A 971 -38.56 -6.50 -17.05
N GLY A 972 -37.31 -6.05 -16.95
CA GLY A 972 -36.62 -5.29 -18.00
C GLY A 972 -36.29 -6.17 -19.23
N MET A 973 -35.73 -7.36 -18.96
CA MET A 973 -35.25 -8.41 -19.89
C MET A 973 -33.93 -8.11 -20.57
N GLY A 974 -33.65 -6.86 -20.94
CA GLY A 974 -32.31 -6.46 -21.36
C GLY A 974 -32.25 -5.08 -21.99
N GLY A 975 -31.23 -4.31 -21.63
CA GLY A 975 -31.12 -2.93 -22.04
C GLY A 975 -30.20 -2.13 -21.12
N ASN A 976 -30.64 -0.92 -20.81
CA ASN A 976 -30.27 -0.18 -19.61
C ASN A 976 -31.54 0.57 -19.26
N ASP A 977 -32.37 -0.06 -18.45
CA ASP A 977 -33.76 0.28 -18.22
C ASP A 977 -33.91 1.16 -16.98
N ASN A 978 -35.14 1.62 -16.76
CA ASN A 978 -35.55 2.23 -15.51
C ASN A 978 -36.83 1.53 -15.05
N ILE A 979 -36.76 0.81 -13.94
CA ILE A 979 -37.89 0.06 -13.39
C ILE A 979 -38.31 0.74 -12.09
N ASP A 980 -39.59 1.05 -11.96
CA ASP A 980 -40.22 1.73 -10.83
C ASP A 980 -41.44 0.90 -10.43
N GLY A 981 -41.42 0.25 -9.26
CA GLY A 981 -42.54 -0.53 -8.75
C GLY A 981 -43.70 0.41 -8.38
N GLY A 982 -43.59 1.04 -7.22
CA GLY A 982 -44.35 2.23 -6.86
C GLY A 982 -44.92 2.19 -5.45
N ALA A 983 -45.91 1.33 -5.21
CA ALA A 983 -46.61 1.23 -3.93
C ALA A 983 -47.39 -0.09 -3.77
N ASP A 984 -47.46 -0.59 -2.53
CA ASP A 984 -47.70 -2.01 -2.21
C ASP A 984 -46.49 -2.89 -2.64
N ASN A 985 -46.53 -4.20 -2.36
CA ASN A 985 -45.33 -5.07 -2.40
C ASN A 985 -45.05 -5.67 -3.78
N ASP A 986 -43.92 -5.35 -4.40
CA ASP A 986 -43.63 -5.63 -5.81
C ASP A 986 -42.52 -6.68 -6.04
N SER A 987 -42.34 -7.10 -7.30
CA SER A 987 -41.31 -8.06 -7.72
C SER A 987 -40.64 -7.64 -9.02
N LEU A 988 -39.40 -7.14 -8.92
CA LEU A 988 -38.68 -6.40 -9.95
C LEU A 988 -37.44 -7.16 -10.42
N PHE A 989 -37.18 -7.20 -11.73
CA PHE A 989 -36.08 -7.95 -12.33
C PHE A 989 -35.45 -7.19 -13.52
N GLY A 990 -34.18 -6.80 -13.44
CA GLY A 990 -33.45 -6.14 -14.55
C GLY A 990 -33.14 -7.10 -15.71
N ASN A 991 -32.26 -8.07 -15.42
CA ASN A 991 -31.84 -9.27 -16.18
C ASN A 991 -30.54 -9.18 -17.02
N GLU A 992 -30.38 -8.22 -17.93
CA GLU A 992 -29.17 -8.09 -18.78
C GLU A 992 -28.84 -6.63 -19.16
N GLY A 993 -27.80 -6.07 -18.53
CA GLY A 993 -27.31 -4.71 -18.80
C GLY A 993 -27.68 -3.73 -17.70
N SER A 994 -26.79 -2.76 -17.42
CA SER A 994 -26.86 -1.83 -16.29
C SER A 994 -28.19 -1.07 -16.16
N ASP A 995 -29.08 -1.58 -15.32
CA ASP A 995 -30.44 -1.11 -15.07
C ASP A 995 -30.50 -0.21 -13.83
N PHE A 996 -31.52 0.65 -13.76
CA PHE A 996 -31.88 1.41 -12.56
C PHE A 996 -33.23 0.92 -12.05
N ILE A 997 -33.31 0.45 -10.81
CA ILE A 997 -34.50 -0.20 -10.25
C ILE A 997 -34.85 0.40 -8.90
N SER A 998 -36.12 0.81 -8.75
CA SER A 998 -36.71 1.36 -7.52
C SER A 998 -37.91 0.51 -7.12
N GLY A 999 -37.94 0.04 -5.86
CA GLY A 999 -39.10 -0.59 -5.23
C GLY A 999 -40.22 0.43 -5.04
N GLY A 1000 -40.13 1.23 -3.98
CA GLY A 1000 -40.94 2.42 -3.77
C GLY A 1000 -41.49 2.53 -2.35
N ALA A 1001 -42.62 1.87 -2.09
CA ALA A 1001 -43.32 1.92 -0.81
C ALA A 1001 -44.09 0.61 -0.55
N GLY A 1002 -43.42 -0.40 0.01
CA GLY A 1002 -43.89 -1.80 -0.01
C GLY A 1002 -43.19 -2.73 0.99
N ASN A 1003 -42.99 -3.98 0.57
CA ASN A 1003 -41.94 -4.87 1.08
C ASN A 1003 -41.46 -5.65 -0.14
N ASP A 1004 -40.52 -5.07 -0.86
CA ASP A 1004 -40.31 -5.37 -2.27
C ASP A 1004 -39.27 -6.47 -2.48
N THR A 1005 -39.22 -7.01 -3.69
CA THR A 1005 -38.26 -8.04 -4.07
C THR A 1005 -37.59 -7.66 -5.38
N ILE A 1006 -36.33 -7.25 -5.30
CA ILE A 1006 -35.57 -6.63 -6.39
C ILE A 1006 -34.37 -7.51 -6.76
N TYR A 1007 -34.24 -7.81 -8.05
CA TYR A 1007 -33.07 -8.44 -8.65
C TYR A 1007 -32.54 -7.55 -9.79
N GLY A 1008 -31.25 -7.20 -9.75
CA GLY A 1008 -30.53 -6.61 -10.88
C GLY A 1008 -30.34 -7.66 -11.99
N GLY A 1009 -29.19 -8.32 -11.96
CA GLY A 1009 -29.00 -9.64 -12.56
C GLY A 1009 -27.70 -9.81 -13.35
N LYS A 1010 -27.27 -8.81 -14.12
CA LYS A 1010 -26.01 -8.83 -14.91
C LYS A 1010 -25.61 -7.46 -15.42
N ASP A 1011 -24.29 -7.24 -15.41
CA ASP A 1011 -23.66 -5.94 -15.64
C ASP A 1011 -24.09 -4.96 -14.51
N ASN A 1012 -23.41 -3.82 -14.39
CA ASN A 1012 -23.44 -3.01 -13.17
C ASN A 1012 -24.81 -2.33 -12.93
N ASP A 1013 -25.60 -2.81 -11.99
CA ASP A 1013 -26.95 -2.33 -11.72
C ASP A 1013 -27.03 -1.30 -10.57
N THR A 1014 -28.13 -0.57 -10.47
CA THR A 1014 -28.43 0.33 -9.34
C THR A 1014 -29.83 0.05 -8.79
N LEU A 1015 -29.90 -0.42 -7.54
CA LEU A 1015 -31.10 -0.88 -6.86
C LEU A 1015 -31.40 0.01 -5.65
N VAL A 1016 -32.68 0.37 -5.45
CA VAL A 1016 -33.18 1.13 -4.30
C VAL A 1016 -34.49 0.52 -3.80
N GLY A 1017 -34.60 0.19 -2.52
CA GLY A 1017 -35.86 -0.28 -1.91
C GLY A 1017 -36.82 0.87 -1.60
N ALA A 1018 -36.32 1.82 -0.80
CA ALA A 1018 -37.00 3.00 -0.24
C ALA A 1018 -37.87 2.72 1.01
N ASP A 1019 -39.17 2.99 1.01
CA ASP A 1019 -40.02 2.85 2.22
C ASP A 1019 -40.49 1.38 2.37
N GLY A 1020 -39.82 0.53 3.17
CA GLY A 1020 -40.13 -0.90 3.12
C GLY A 1020 -39.63 -1.82 4.25
N SER A 1021 -39.35 -3.08 3.89
CA SER A 1021 -38.55 -4.07 4.60
C SER A 1021 -38.27 -5.17 3.57
N ASP A 1022 -37.23 -4.95 2.78
CA ASP A 1022 -37.15 -5.37 1.38
C ASP A 1022 -36.11 -6.47 1.14
N PHE A 1023 -36.19 -7.13 -0.01
CA PHE A 1023 -35.21 -8.11 -0.46
C PHE A 1023 -34.52 -7.58 -1.73
N LEU A 1024 -33.23 -7.25 -1.66
CA LEU A 1024 -32.48 -6.68 -2.77
C LEU A 1024 -31.27 -7.54 -3.15
N ARG A 1025 -31.01 -7.69 -4.45
CA ARG A 1025 -29.93 -8.55 -4.96
C ARG A 1025 -29.33 -8.05 -6.28
N GLY A 1026 -28.05 -7.68 -6.29
CA GLY A 1026 -27.32 -7.26 -7.50
C GLY A 1026 -27.06 -8.41 -8.50
N ASP A 1027 -26.61 -9.55 -7.96
CA ASP A 1027 -26.33 -10.82 -8.65
C ASP A 1027 -24.99 -10.93 -9.41
N LEU A 1028 -24.68 -10.06 -10.39
CA LEU A 1028 -23.47 -10.18 -11.27
C LEU A 1028 -23.01 -8.83 -11.90
N GLY A 1029 -22.37 -7.96 -11.14
CA GLY A 1029 -21.80 -6.69 -11.62
C GLY A 1029 -20.96 -6.01 -10.54
N ASN A 1030 -20.41 -4.82 -10.79
CA ASN A 1030 -20.08 -3.94 -9.66
C ASN A 1030 -21.33 -3.09 -9.42
N ASP A 1031 -22.21 -3.58 -8.56
CA ASP A 1031 -23.56 -3.07 -8.38
C ASP A 1031 -23.61 -2.01 -7.26
N THR A 1032 -24.71 -1.27 -7.18
CA THR A 1032 -24.97 -0.32 -6.10
C THR A 1032 -26.37 -0.55 -5.56
N VAL A 1033 -26.47 -1.02 -4.32
CA VAL A 1033 -27.73 -1.44 -3.69
C VAL A 1033 -27.95 -0.64 -2.42
N ALA A 1034 -29.10 0.04 -2.34
CA ALA A 1034 -29.57 0.68 -1.12
C ALA A 1034 -30.91 0.09 -0.67
N GLY A 1035 -31.00 -0.21 0.63
CA GLY A 1035 -32.25 -0.55 1.30
C GLY A 1035 -33.16 0.67 1.37
N GLY A 1036 -33.04 1.46 2.44
CA GLY A 1036 -33.73 2.73 2.61
C GLY A 1036 -34.25 2.91 4.04
N VAL A 1037 -35.56 2.75 4.22
CA VAL A 1037 -36.24 2.89 5.51
C VAL A 1037 -37.02 1.60 5.78
N GLY A 1038 -36.38 0.65 6.47
CA GLY A 1038 -36.90 -0.70 6.61
C GLY A 1038 -35.93 -1.63 7.33
N ASN A 1039 -36.36 -2.86 7.63
CA ASN A 1039 -35.47 -3.94 8.06
C ASN A 1039 -35.16 -4.79 6.82
N ASP A 1040 -34.10 -4.45 6.11
CA ASP A 1040 -33.84 -4.91 4.74
C ASP A 1040 -32.90 -6.12 4.68
N SER A 1041 -32.93 -6.82 3.54
CA SER A 1041 -32.14 -8.02 3.26
C SER A 1041 -31.41 -7.85 1.95
N ILE A 1042 -30.16 -7.38 2.05
CA ILE A 1042 -29.33 -6.91 0.93
C ILE A 1042 -28.27 -7.96 0.59
N PHE A 1043 -28.17 -8.28 -0.70
CA PHE A 1043 -27.14 -9.14 -1.26
C PHE A 1043 -26.49 -8.39 -2.43
N GLY A 1044 -25.16 -8.29 -2.45
CA GLY A 1044 -24.43 -7.89 -3.66
C GLY A 1044 -24.48 -9.00 -4.68
N GLY A 1045 -23.37 -9.70 -4.88
CA GLY A 1045 -23.39 -11.04 -5.41
C GLY A 1045 -22.05 -11.54 -5.90
N LYS A 1046 -21.42 -10.77 -6.79
CA LYS A 1046 -20.08 -11.02 -7.37
C LYS A 1046 -19.52 -9.81 -8.09
N ASP A 1047 -18.19 -9.70 -8.04
CA ASP A 1047 -17.43 -8.52 -8.43
C ASP A 1047 -17.70 -7.37 -7.41
N ASP A 1048 -16.87 -6.31 -7.40
CA ASP A 1048 -16.77 -5.41 -6.23
C ASP A 1048 -18.00 -4.49 -6.07
N ASP A 1049 -18.84 -4.73 -5.06
CA ASP A 1049 -20.15 -4.09 -4.86
C ASP A 1049 -20.15 -2.88 -3.88
N ILE A 1050 -21.20 -2.05 -3.93
CA ILE A 1050 -21.50 -1.01 -2.92
C ILE A 1050 -22.88 -1.28 -2.31
N LEU A 1051 -22.94 -1.59 -1.01
CA LEU A 1051 -24.15 -2.00 -0.29
C LEU A 1051 -24.44 -1.05 0.87
N LEU A 1052 -25.68 -0.55 0.96
CA LEU A 1052 -26.10 0.50 1.89
C LEU A 1052 -27.43 0.11 2.55
N GLY A 1053 -27.50 -0.02 3.88
CA GLY A 1053 -28.77 -0.27 4.59
C GLY A 1053 -29.64 0.99 4.69
N GLU A 1054 -29.06 2.03 5.31
CA GLU A 1054 -29.63 3.36 5.63
C GLU A 1054 -30.34 3.46 7.00
N ASP A 1055 -31.66 3.29 7.13
CA ASP A 1055 -32.44 3.43 8.39
C ASP A 1055 -33.20 2.11 8.73
N GLY A 1056 -32.65 1.24 9.59
CA GLY A 1056 -33.17 -0.14 9.75
C GLY A 1056 -32.81 -0.93 11.02
N ASP A 1057 -33.00 -2.26 10.96
CA ASP A 1057 -32.07 -3.23 11.58
C ASP A 1057 -31.81 -4.28 10.48
N ASP A 1058 -30.67 -4.20 9.81
CA ASP A 1058 -30.48 -4.74 8.46
C ASP A 1058 -29.63 -6.02 8.39
N TYR A 1059 -29.77 -6.75 7.27
CA TYR A 1059 -29.06 -8.00 7.00
C TYR A 1059 -28.37 -7.95 5.64
N ILE A 1060 -27.05 -7.71 5.63
CA ILE A 1060 -26.27 -7.38 4.43
C ILE A 1060 -25.20 -8.45 4.14
N LEU A 1061 -25.07 -8.86 2.88
CA LEU A 1061 -24.02 -9.76 2.40
C LEU A 1061 -23.38 -9.25 1.10
N GLY A 1062 -22.06 -8.99 1.13
CA GLY A 1062 -21.25 -8.73 -0.08
C GLY A 1062 -21.22 -9.94 -1.03
N ASN A 1063 -20.68 -11.05 -0.49
CA ASN A 1063 -20.55 -12.41 -1.03
C ASN A 1063 -19.21 -12.71 -1.74
N LEU A 1064 -18.87 -12.02 -2.84
CA LEU A 1064 -17.77 -12.41 -3.74
C LEU A 1064 -17.19 -11.21 -4.54
N GLY A 1065 -16.77 -10.15 -3.86
CA GLY A 1065 -16.13 -8.97 -4.42
C GLY A 1065 -15.22 -8.31 -3.38
N ASN A 1066 -14.58 -7.18 -3.67
CA ASN A 1066 -13.95 -6.34 -2.62
C ASN A 1066 -14.99 -5.29 -2.21
N ASP A 1067 -15.93 -5.71 -1.38
CA ASP A 1067 -17.22 -5.06 -1.24
C ASP A 1067 -17.16 -3.90 -0.24
N THR A 1068 -17.87 -2.81 -0.53
CA THR A 1068 -17.98 -1.66 0.39
C THR A 1068 -19.37 -1.62 0.99
N ILE A 1069 -19.47 -1.96 2.27
CA ILE A 1069 -20.72 -2.04 3.03
C ILE A 1069 -20.80 -0.86 4.00
N ASN A 1070 -21.95 -0.17 4.00
CA ASN A 1070 -22.37 0.72 5.07
C ASN A 1070 -23.71 0.20 5.59
N ALA A 1071 -23.78 -0.17 6.86
CA ALA A 1071 -25.02 -0.65 7.46
C ALA A 1071 -25.99 0.53 7.68
N GLY A 1072 -25.72 1.38 8.69
CA GLY A 1072 -26.36 2.69 8.81
C GLY A 1072 -26.84 3.01 10.23
N ASN A 1073 -28.14 3.20 10.39
CA ASN A 1073 -28.76 3.52 11.67
C ASN A 1073 -29.62 2.33 12.13
N GLY A 1074 -29.05 1.39 12.89
CA GLY A 1074 -29.74 0.15 13.22
C GLY A 1074 -29.20 -0.69 14.36
N ASN A 1075 -29.17 -2.01 14.17
CA ASN A 1075 -28.55 -3.02 15.04
C ASN A 1075 -28.16 -4.19 14.12
N ASP A 1076 -27.24 -3.91 13.22
CA ASP A 1076 -27.20 -4.52 11.89
C ASP A 1076 -26.30 -5.75 11.86
N ILE A 1077 -26.46 -6.57 10.81
CA ILE A 1077 -25.63 -7.76 10.61
C ILE A 1077 -25.08 -7.77 9.19
N ALA A 1078 -23.80 -7.42 9.05
CA ALA A 1078 -23.09 -7.33 7.78
C ALA A 1078 -22.05 -8.44 7.63
N PHE A 1079 -21.96 -9.04 6.44
CA PHE A 1079 -20.95 -10.03 6.07
C PHE A 1079 -20.28 -9.67 4.74
N GLY A 1080 -18.95 -9.51 4.73
CA GLY A 1080 -18.16 -9.38 3.51
C GLY A 1080 -18.12 -10.70 2.71
N ASN A 1081 -17.52 -11.73 3.33
CA ASN A 1081 -17.39 -13.16 2.95
C ASN A 1081 -16.14 -13.58 2.15
N GLU A 1082 -15.87 -13.01 0.97
CA GLU A 1082 -14.69 -13.34 0.14
C GLU A 1082 -14.17 -12.12 -0.63
N GLY A 1083 -13.37 -11.29 0.04
CA GLY A 1083 -12.86 -10.03 -0.51
C GLY A 1083 -11.85 -9.36 0.41
N ALA A 1084 -11.25 -8.24 -0.03
CA ALA A 1084 -10.66 -7.30 0.91
C ALA A 1084 -11.73 -6.25 1.23
N ASP A 1085 -12.64 -6.60 2.15
CA ASP A 1085 -13.91 -5.91 2.32
C ASP A 1085 -13.80 -4.71 3.27
N LEU A 1086 -14.63 -3.69 3.04
CA LEU A 1086 -14.67 -2.46 3.85
C LEU A 1086 -16.09 -2.28 4.40
N ILE A 1087 -16.25 -2.41 5.71
CA ILE A 1087 -17.55 -2.50 6.39
C ILE A 1087 -17.64 -1.42 7.48
N PHE A 1088 -18.68 -0.59 7.42
CA PHE A 1088 -19.05 0.38 8.45
C PHE A 1088 -20.40 -0.01 9.09
N GLY A 1089 -20.50 -0.02 10.42
CA GLY A 1089 -21.79 -0.12 11.15
C GLY A 1089 -22.51 1.23 11.21
N LEU A 1090 -21.83 2.22 11.80
CA LEU A 1090 -22.21 3.61 12.07
C LEU A 1090 -22.97 3.87 13.38
N LEU A 1091 -24.29 3.67 13.47
CA LEU A 1091 -25.08 3.99 14.68
C LEU A 1091 -25.96 2.81 15.10
N GLY A 1092 -25.51 1.98 16.04
CA GLY A 1092 -26.27 0.78 16.38
C GLY A 1092 -25.79 -0.05 17.58
N ASN A 1093 -25.82 -1.37 17.40
CA ASN A 1093 -25.18 -2.38 18.27
C ASN A 1093 -24.87 -3.55 17.32
N ASP A 1094 -23.89 -3.34 16.47
CA ASP A 1094 -23.82 -4.01 15.17
C ASP A 1094 -22.96 -5.28 15.23
N THR A 1095 -23.19 -6.20 14.30
CA THR A 1095 -22.47 -7.46 14.20
C THR A 1095 -21.83 -7.58 12.82
N LEU A 1096 -20.54 -7.24 12.75
CA LEU A 1096 -19.79 -7.12 11.50
C LEU A 1096 -18.87 -8.34 11.32
N TYR A 1097 -18.94 -8.99 10.17
CA TYR A 1097 -18.06 -10.07 9.77
C TYR A 1097 -17.33 -9.69 8.46
N GLY A 1098 -16.00 -9.68 8.45
CA GLY A 1098 -15.23 -9.64 7.20
C GLY A 1098 -15.37 -10.99 6.48
N GLY A 1099 -14.35 -11.84 6.62
CA GLY A 1099 -14.47 -13.28 6.49
C GLY A 1099 -13.24 -13.95 5.92
N LYS A 1100 -12.64 -13.40 4.86
CA LYS A 1100 -11.47 -13.97 4.16
C LYS A 1100 -10.78 -12.93 3.29
N GLU A 1101 -9.45 -12.97 3.30
CA GLU A 1101 -8.57 -11.96 2.72
C GLU A 1101 -8.48 -10.77 3.71
N ASN A 1102 -7.93 -9.59 3.36
CA ASN A 1102 -7.57 -8.60 4.41
C ASN A 1102 -8.70 -7.58 4.57
N ASP A 1103 -9.49 -7.72 5.64
CA ASP A 1103 -10.73 -6.97 5.83
C ASP A 1103 -10.54 -5.70 6.68
N SER A 1104 -11.51 -4.79 6.63
CA SER A 1104 -11.51 -3.51 7.35
C SER A 1104 -12.90 -3.19 7.90
N LEU A 1105 -13.05 -3.30 9.22
CA LEU A 1105 -14.32 -3.18 9.95
C LEU A 1105 -14.29 -1.98 10.91
N ASP A 1106 -15.31 -1.14 10.84
CA ASP A 1106 -15.54 0.05 11.66
C ASP A 1106 -16.91 -0.08 12.33
N GLY A 1107 -16.97 -0.17 13.67
CA GLY A 1107 -18.20 -0.28 14.46
C GLY A 1107 -19.02 1.01 14.41
N GLY A 1108 -18.63 1.99 15.23
CA GLY A 1108 -19.20 3.33 15.23
C GLY A 1108 -19.64 3.78 16.62
N GLU A 1109 -20.87 4.29 16.76
CA GLU A 1109 -21.50 4.49 18.08
C GLU A 1109 -22.38 3.27 18.41
N GLY A 1110 -21.92 2.38 19.31
CA GLY A 1110 -22.65 1.14 19.59
C GLY A 1110 -22.25 0.34 20.84
N ASN A 1111 -22.22 -0.99 20.70
CA ASN A 1111 -21.68 -2.00 21.64
C ASN A 1111 -21.37 -3.26 20.82
N ASP A 1112 -20.39 -3.16 19.94
CA ASP A 1112 -20.42 -3.87 18.67
C ASP A 1112 -19.62 -5.18 18.69
N LEU A 1113 -19.95 -6.09 17.79
CA LEU A 1113 -19.34 -7.41 17.67
C LEU A 1113 -18.66 -7.54 16.31
N LEU A 1114 -17.36 -7.26 16.28
CA LEU A 1114 -16.54 -7.29 15.07
C LEU A 1114 -15.76 -8.61 15.00
N LEU A 1115 -15.83 -9.27 13.84
CA LEU A 1115 -15.05 -10.46 13.52
C LEU A 1115 -14.33 -10.25 12.17
N GLY A 1116 -13.00 -10.32 12.16
CA GLY A 1116 -12.20 -10.30 10.92
C GLY A 1116 -12.38 -11.61 10.14
N GLY A 1117 -11.38 -12.50 10.18
CA GLY A 1117 -11.58 -13.92 9.95
C GLY A 1117 -10.34 -14.71 9.54
N ASN A 1118 -9.71 -14.33 8.41
CA ASN A 1118 -8.60 -15.07 7.80
C ASN A 1118 -7.75 -14.19 6.86
N GLU A 1119 -6.43 -14.15 7.09
CA GLU A 1119 -5.51 -13.10 6.62
C GLU A 1119 -5.59 -11.87 7.56
N ASN A 1120 -5.06 -10.70 7.18
CA ASN A 1120 -4.54 -9.71 8.14
C ASN A 1120 -5.49 -8.51 8.25
N ASP A 1121 -6.31 -8.47 9.30
CA ASP A 1121 -7.52 -7.64 9.36
C ASP A 1121 -7.33 -6.36 10.20
N VAL A 1122 -8.18 -5.35 9.96
CA VAL A 1122 -8.24 -4.10 10.74
C VAL A 1122 -9.64 -3.93 11.33
N LEU A 1123 -9.73 -3.86 12.67
CA LEU A 1123 -11.00 -3.73 13.41
C LEU A 1123 -10.96 -2.49 14.33
N CYS A 1124 -12.01 -1.67 14.29
CA CYS A 1124 -12.22 -0.52 15.18
C CYS A 1124 -13.60 -0.63 15.86
N GLY A 1125 -13.67 -0.62 17.21
CA GLY A 1125 -14.95 -0.58 17.94
C GLY A 1125 -15.56 0.82 18.02
N ASP A 1126 -14.70 1.83 18.18
CA ASP A 1126 -14.99 3.26 18.26
C ASP A 1126 -15.65 3.75 19.55
N ILE A 1127 -16.98 3.78 19.66
CA ILE A 1127 -17.71 4.38 20.78
C ILE A 1127 -18.78 3.40 21.30
N GLY A 1128 -18.35 2.34 21.98
CA GLY A 1128 -19.27 1.42 22.64
C GLY A 1128 -18.72 0.72 23.89
N ASN A 1129 -18.89 -0.59 23.94
CA ASN A 1129 -18.29 -1.50 24.93
C ASN A 1129 -18.01 -2.79 24.15
N ASP A 1130 -17.00 -2.72 23.29
CA ASP A 1130 -17.01 -3.42 22.01
C ASP A 1130 -16.24 -4.75 22.09
N THR A 1131 -16.57 -5.69 21.21
CA THR A 1131 -16.07 -7.06 21.26
C THR A 1131 -15.44 -7.44 19.92
N LEU A 1132 -14.12 -7.38 19.86
CA LEU A 1132 -13.31 -7.58 18.65
C LEU A 1132 -12.61 -8.94 18.68
N TYR A 1133 -12.88 -9.79 17.67
CA TYR A 1133 -12.20 -11.06 17.42
C TYR A 1133 -11.55 -11.05 16.03
N ALA A 1134 -10.24 -10.84 15.92
CA ALA A 1134 -9.60 -10.72 14.61
C ALA A 1134 -9.49 -12.08 13.87
N GLY A 1135 -8.97 -13.12 14.54
CA GLY A 1135 -9.20 -14.51 14.14
C GLY A 1135 -7.95 -15.25 13.67
N LYS A 1136 -7.40 -14.92 12.49
CA LYS A 1136 -6.23 -15.61 11.89
C LYS A 1136 -5.43 -14.70 10.93
N GLY A 1137 -4.64 -13.77 11.46
CA GLY A 1137 -3.70 -13.01 10.65
C GLY A 1137 -2.45 -12.54 11.38
N ASN A 1138 -2.28 -11.22 11.40
CA ASN A 1138 -1.29 -10.44 12.16
C ASN A 1138 -1.94 -9.06 12.35
N ASP A 1139 -2.97 -9.04 13.16
CA ASP A 1139 -4.13 -8.15 12.98
C ASP A 1139 -3.99 -6.83 13.73
N ILE A 1140 -4.80 -5.83 13.38
CA ILE A 1140 -4.80 -4.52 14.04
C ILE A 1140 -6.18 -4.27 14.66
N LEU A 1141 -6.22 -4.07 15.98
CA LEU A 1141 -7.43 -3.83 16.75
C LEU A 1141 -7.30 -2.53 17.54
N SER A 1142 -8.29 -1.62 17.41
CA SER A 1142 -8.56 -0.53 18.36
C SER A 1142 -9.93 -0.79 19.01
N GLY A 1143 -10.00 -0.80 20.35
CA GLY A 1143 -11.27 -0.77 21.07
C GLY A 1143 -11.95 0.57 20.85
N GLY A 1144 -11.54 1.58 21.61
CA GLY A 1144 -11.87 2.99 21.37
C GLY A 1144 -12.25 3.72 22.66
N SER A 1145 -13.54 3.77 22.96
CA SER A 1145 -14.11 4.60 24.03
C SER A 1145 -15.09 3.87 24.94
N GLY A 1146 -14.73 2.67 25.41
CA GLY A 1146 -15.64 1.81 26.16
C GLY A 1146 -15.05 1.01 27.32
N ALA A 1147 -15.35 -0.27 27.33
CA ALA A 1147 -14.87 -1.26 28.30
C ALA A 1147 -14.68 -2.56 27.54
N ASP A 1148 -13.68 -2.53 26.67
CA ASP A 1148 -13.70 -3.28 25.42
C ASP A 1148 -13.04 -4.66 25.58
N PHE A 1149 -13.42 -5.63 24.76
CA PHE A 1149 -12.86 -6.96 24.74
C PHE A 1149 -12.12 -7.21 23.43
N LEU A 1150 -10.80 -7.36 23.50
CA LEU A 1150 -9.94 -7.53 22.33
C LEU A 1150 -9.28 -8.92 22.34
N SER A 1151 -9.49 -9.69 21.27
CA SER A 1151 -8.75 -10.92 20.98
C SER A 1151 -8.18 -10.88 19.56
N GLY A 1152 -6.86 -10.88 19.42
CA GLY A 1152 -6.20 -11.15 18.13
C GLY A 1152 -6.43 -12.58 17.63
N ASP A 1153 -6.70 -13.51 18.57
CA ASP A 1153 -6.71 -14.94 18.33
C ASP A 1153 -5.37 -15.42 17.72
N VAL A 1154 -5.28 -15.76 16.42
CA VAL A 1154 -4.16 -16.53 15.86
C VAL A 1154 -3.24 -15.71 14.94
N GLY A 1155 -2.45 -14.79 15.52
CA GLY A 1155 -1.40 -14.06 14.79
C GLY A 1155 -0.29 -13.45 15.67
N ASP A 1156 0.61 -12.66 15.09
CA ASP A 1156 1.52 -11.77 15.82
C ASP A 1156 0.87 -10.36 15.91
N ASP A 1157 -0.29 -10.30 16.55
CA ASP A 1157 -1.28 -9.20 16.43
C ASP A 1157 -0.91 -7.92 17.19
N THR A 1158 -1.61 -6.82 16.90
CA THR A 1158 -1.42 -5.49 17.49
C THR A 1158 -2.74 -4.96 18.06
N LEU A 1159 -2.79 -4.85 19.39
CA LEU A 1159 -3.98 -4.50 20.17
C LEU A 1159 -3.81 -3.11 20.82
N THR A 1160 -4.83 -2.27 20.74
CA THR A 1160 -4.93 -0.95 21.37
C THR A 1160 -6.29 -0.87 22.06
N GLY A 1161 -6.34 -0.64 23.37
CA GLY A 1161 -7.61 -0.57 24.10
C GLY A 1161 -8.34 0.75 23.84
N GLY A 1162 -7.59 1.86 23.89
CA GLY A 1162 -8.15 3.20 23.81
C GLY A 1162 -8.43 3.76 25.20
N SER A 1163 -9.70 3.92 25.56
CA SER A 1163 -10.10 4.66 26.75
C SER A 1163 -11.30 4.09 27.53
N GLY A 1164 -11.03 3.08 28.37
CA GLY A 1164 -11.85 2.89 29.55
C GLY A 1164 -11.42 1.81 30.54
N ASN A 1165 -11.79 0.55 30.35
CA ASN A 1165 -11.46 -0.54 31.30
C ASN A 1165 -11.33 -1.87 30.54
N ASP A 1166 -10.26 -2.02 29.77
CA ASP A 1166 -10.27 -2.91 28.62
C ASP A 1166 -9.69 -4.30 28.93
N VAL A 1167 -10.10 -5.32 28.17
CA VAL A 1167 -9.77 -6.74 28.38
C VAL A 1167 -9.04 -7.32 27.18
N PHE A 1168 -7.71 -7.26 27.24
CA PHE A 1168 -6.83 -7.90 26.25
C PHE A 1168 -6.74 -9.40 26.55
N PHE A 1169 -7.33 -10.25 25.71
CA PHE A 1169 -7.41 -11.70 25.95
C PHE A 1169 -6.22 -12.46 25.36
N LEU A 1170 -5.48 -13.18 26.21
CA LEU A 1170 -4.30 -13.96 25.85
C LEU A 1170 -4.53 -15.48 26.01
N ASN A 1171 -4.10 -16.24 25.00
CA ASN A 1171 -4.26 -17.70 24.93
C ASN A 1171 -2.95 -18.42 24.57
N GLN A 1172 -2.86 -19.73 24.84
CA GLN A 1172 -1.67 -20.53 24.50
C GLN A 1172 -1.70 -21.00 23.05
N SER A 1173 -0.52 -21.02 22.41
CA SER A 1173 -0.28 -21.56 21.06
C SER A 1173 -1.09 -20.91 19.93
N VAL A 1174 -1.52 -19.66 20.12
CA VAL A 1174 -2.21 -18.88 19.09
C VAL A 1174 -1.28 -17.84 18.46
N GLY A 1175 -0.62 -17.01 19.27
CA GLY A 1175 0.14 -15.85 18.79
C GLY A 1175 1.36 -15.43 19.62
N SER A 1176 1.84 -14.23 19.34
CA SER A 1176 2.87 -13.50 20.13
C SER A 1176 2.68 -12.00 19.98
N ASP A 1177 1.57 -11.52 20.50
CA ASP A 1177 0.90 -10.24 20.29
C ASP A 1177 1.70 -9.02 20.78
N ILE A 1178 1.20 -7.81 20.49
CA ILE A 1178 1.67 -6.51 20.95
C ILE A 1178 0.48 -5.75 21.53
N ILE A 1179 0.58 -5.29 22.77
CA ILE A 1179 -0.41 -4.39 23.39
C ILE A 1179 0.23 -3.01 23.53
N ASN A 1180 -0.41 -1.98 22.97
CA ASN A 1180 0.19 -0.67 22.76
C ASN A 1180 0.15 0.27 23.96
N ASP A 1181 -0.91 0.21 24.76
CA ASP A 1181 -1.35 1.29 25.64
C ASP A 1181 -1.65 0.86 27.10
N PHE A 1182 -2.16 -0.36 27.33
CA PHE A 1182 -2.44 -1.00 28.64
C PHE A 1182 -2.37 -0.09 29.89
N HIS A 1183 -3.49 0.54 30.23
CA HIS A 1183 -3.65 1.42 31.39
C HIS A 1183 -3.83 0.63 32.68
N LYS A 1184 -2.73 0.33 33.39
CA LYS A 1184 -2.80 -0.48 34.62
C LYS A 1184 -3.75 0.13 35.66
N GLY A 1185 -4.75 -0.66 36.04
CA GLY A 1185 -5.67 -0.39 37.15
C GLY A 1185 -7.07 -0.02 36.66
N GLU A 1186 -7.17 0.25 35.36
CA GLU A 1186 -8.36 0.36 34.55
C GLU A 1186 -8.46 -0.93 33.70
N ASP A 1187 -7.40 -1.26 32.96
CA ASP A 1187 -7.32 -2.45 32.09
C ASP A 1187 -6.95 -3.76 32.81
N LEU A 1188 -7.33 -4.88 32.19
CA LEU A 1188 -7.09 -6.25 32.63
C LEU A 1188 -6.57 -7.14 31.50
N ILE A 1189 -5.62 -8.01 31.83
CA ILE A 1189 -5.18 -9.07 30.90
C ILE A 1189 -6.05 -10.32 31.11
N GLY A 1190 -6.89 -10.63 30.12
CA GLY A 1190 -7.72 -11.83 30.10
C GLY A 1190 -6.88 -13.08 29.89
N LEU A 1191 -7.07 -14.10 30.73
CA LEU A 1191 -6.42 -15.41 30.59
C LEU A 1191 -7.47 -16.51 30.45
N ASN A 1192 -7.31 -17.36 29.44
CA ASN A 1192 -8.09 -18.60 29.27
C ASN A 1192 -7.86 -19.58 30.44
N SER A 1193 -8.87 -20.41 30.73
CA SER A 1193 -8.97 -21.51 31.71
C SER A 1193 -7.76 -22.46 31.89
N GLY A 1194 -6.77 -22.44 30.99
CA GLY A 1194 -5.52 -23.22 31.07
C GLY A 1194 -4.28 -22.43 31.53
N LEU A 1195 -4.39 -21.10 31.64
CA LEU A 1195 -3.35 -20.19 32.10
C LEU A 1195 -3.78 -19.52 33.42
N SER A 1196 -2.80 -19.31 34.30
CA SER A 1196 -2.96 -18.47 35.49
C SER A 1196 -1.69 -17.66 35.71
N PHE A 1197 -1.81 -16.52 36.41
CA PHE A 1197 -0.69 -15.62 36.71
C PHE A 1197 0.56 -16.35 37.26
N ASN A 1198 0.39 -17.40 38.07
CA ASN A 1198 1.49 -18.16 38.65
C ASN A 1198 2.29 -19.03 37.65
N GLN A 1199 1.79 -19.18 36.42
CA GLN A 1199 2.49 -19.85 35.31
C GLN A 1199 3.22 -18.84 34.41
N LEU A 1200 3.03 -17.53 34.61
CA LEU A 1200 3.60 -16.48 33.77
C LEU A 1200 4.96 -16.00 34.30
N SER A 1201 5.87 -15.78 33.37
CA SER A 1201 7.18 -15.17 33.56
C SER A 1201 7.15 -13.81 32.87
N ILE A 1202 7.08 -12.75 33.67
CA ILE A 1202 6.99 -11.36 33.21
C ILE A 1202 8.38 -10.73 33.28
N THR A 1203 8.94 -10.34 32.13
CA THR A 1203 10.34 -9.90 31.99
C THR A 1203 10.46 -8.68 31.09
N SER A 1204 11.62 -8.01 31.03
CA SER A 1204 11.84 -6.92 30.06
C SER A 1204 12.92 -7.29 29.04
N SER A 1205 12.67 -6.91 27.79
CA SER A 1205 13.61 -6.91 26.69
C SER A 1205 13.31 -5.69 25.83
N ASN A 1206 14.33 -5.02 25.28
CA ASN A 1206 14.19 -3.88 24.36
C ASN A 1206 13.22 -2.76 24.82
N ASN A 1207 13.15 -2.48 26.13
CA ASN A 1207 12.22 -1.54 26.79
C ASN A 1207 10.72 -1.93 26.76
N GLN A 1208 10.36 -3.12 26.29
CA GLN A 1208 9.01 -3.69 26.40
C GLN A 1208 8.89 -4.59 27.65
N THR A 1209 7.66 -4.88 28.07
CA THR A 1209 7.33 -5.95 29.02
C THR A 1209 6.87 -7.19 28.24
N LEU A 1210 7.52 -8.32 28.47
CA LEU A 1210 7.25 -9.60 27.80
C LEU A 1210 6.53 -10.53 28.78
N ILE A 1211 5.34 -11.00 28.40
CA ILE A 1211 4.56 -11.98 29.13
C ILE A 1211 4.81 -13.36 28.50
N THR A 1212 5.50 -14.25 29.22
CA THR A 1212 5.90 -15.58 28.72
C THR A 1212 5.34 -16.70 29.59
N VAL A 1213 5.04 -17.86 29.00
CA VAL A 1213 4.63 -19.07 29.74
C VAL A 1213 5.88 -19.78 30.28
N THR A 1214 5.97 -19.94 31.60
CA THR A 1214 7.20 -20.38 32.29
C THR A 1214 7.67 -21.79 31.89
N ASP A 1215 6.74 -22.72 31.70
CA ASP A 1215 7.06 -24.12 31.42
C ASP A 1215 7.45 -24.38 29.95
N THR A 1216 6.99 -23.54 29.01
CA THR A 1216 7.22 -23.70 27.56
C THR A 1216 8.19 -22.68 26.99
N ASN A 1217 8.33 -21.51 27.63
CA ASN A 1217 8.95 -20.29 27.08
C ASN A 1217 8.23 -19.73 25.84
N GLN A 1218 6.94 -20.06 25.63
CA GLN A 1218 6.11 -19.34 24.65
C GLN A 1218 5.98 -17.88 25.09
N LEU A 1219 6.16 -16.94 24.16
CA LEU A 1219 5.73 -15.56 24.34
C LEU A 1219 4.21 -15.50 24.10
N LEU A 1220 3.50 -14.72 24.92
CA LEU A 1220 2.08 -14.44 24.73
C LEU A 1220 1.90 -13.03 24.18
N ALA A 1221 2.38 -12.02 24.92
CA ALA A 1221 2.26 -10.63 24.51
C ALA A 1221 3.50 -9.79 24.86
N LYS A 1222 3.68 -8.70 24.11
CA LYS A 1222 4.65 -7.63 24.33
C LYS A 1222 3.87 -6.36 24.70
N LEU A 1223 3.93 -5.91 25.94
CA LEU A 1223 3.34 -4.65 26.37
C LEU A 1223 4.34 -3.50 26.13
N ASN A 1224 3.92 -2.51 25.36
CA ASN A 1224 4.58 -1.23 25.22
C ASN A 1224 4.35 -0.36 26.48
N GLY A 1225 5.23 0.61 26.74
CA GLY A 1225 5.16 1.53 27.90
C GLY A 1225 5.43 0.92 29.29
N ILE A 1226 4.88 -0.27 29.57
CA ILE A 1226 4.84 -0.91 30.89
C ILE A 1226 6.19 -1.49 31.31
N THR A 1227 6.47 -1.41 32.62
CA THR A 1227 7.65 -2.02 33.26
C THR A 1227 7.25 -3.29 34.03
N PRO A 1228 7.99 -4.43 33.91
CA PRO A 1228 7.52 -5.73 34.39
C PRO A 1228 7.20 -5.81 35.88
N GLY A 1229 7.97 -5.09 36.71
CA GLY A 1229 7.81 -5.08 38.16
C GLY A 1229 6.59 -4.30 38.68
N ILE A 1230 5.81 -3.70 37.77
CA ILE A 1230 4.56 -2.99 38.09
C ILE A 1230 3.35 -3.93 37.98
N LEU A 1231 3.41 -4.95 37.11
CA LEU A 1231 2.33 -5.93 36.94
C LEU A 1231 2.22 -6.91 38.12
N THR A 1232 0.98 -7.25 38.46
CA THR A 1232 0.58 -7.98 39.65
C THR A 1232 -0.68 -8.82 39.37
N ALA A 1233 -0.98 -9.79 40.23
CA ALA A 1233 -2.10 -10.72 40.04
C ALA A 1233 -3.52 -10.10 40.08
N SER A 1234 -3.66 -8.79 40.33
CA SER A 1234 -4.90 -8.03 40.15
C SER A 1234 -5.13 -7.58 38.70
N ASP A 1235 -4.06 -7.46 37.92
CA ASP A 1235 -4.07 -6.87 36.58
C ASP A 1235 -4.31 -7.96 35.50
N PHE A 1236 -4.76 -9.13 35.94
CA PHE A 1236 -5.05 -10.31 35.15
C PHE A 1236 -6.36 -10.92 35.63
N THR A 1237 -7.24 -11.31 34.70
CA THR A 1237 -8.52 -11.95 35.00
C THR A 1237 -8.60 -13.36 34.38
N GLN A 1238 -9.57 -14.16 34.82
CA GLN A 1238 -9.86 -15.47 34.23
C GLN A 1238 -11.10 -15.31 33.35
N VAL A 1239 -10.90 -15.27 32.04
CA VAL A 1239 -12.00 -15.23 31.06
C VAL A 1239 -12.45 -16.66 30.80
N THR A 1240 -13.76 -16.88 30.94
CA THR A 1240 -14.41 -18.13 30.55
C THR A 1240 -15.28 -17.83 29.34
N ILE A 1241 -14.85 -18.33 28.19
CA ILE A 1241 -15.62 -18.39 26.95
C ILE A 1241 -16.48 -19.67 26.98
#